data_AF-A0A8C4ZIL9-F1
#
_entry.id   AF-A0A8C4ZIL9-F1
#
_cell.length_a   1.000
_cell.length_b   1.000
_cell.length_c   1.000
_cell.angle_alpha   90.00
_cell.angle_beta   90.00
_cell.angle_gamma   90.00
#
_symmetry.space_group_name_H-M   'P 1'
#
loop_
_entity.id
_entity.type
_entity.pdbx_description
1 polymer ?
#
loop_
_entity_poly.entity_id
_entity_poly.type
_entity_poly.pdbx_seq_one_letter_code
_entity_poly.pdbx_strand_id
1 'polypeptide(L)'
;PLRGQDTTAQAVKPPEGRMKRIFGIEKEDFSSWHRIVCLLNRPTDPAALGIFRCMFGMLMAIDITQERGLSHLDYKYLDGAPICRFPLFSSLEPLPMDWMYLVYVVMFLGSVGIMLGLFYRLSCLMFIATYWYVFFLDKTAWNNHSYLYGLIGFQLTLMDANRYWSLDGLMKPKKRNADVPLWNYTLLRVQIFIVYFIAGIKKLDADWVEGYSMSYLAHHWLFEPFQMILSVDQVSLLVVHGGGLALDLTAGYLLFFDATRPFGIVFVSYFHCMNSQLFSIGMFAYTMLATSPLFCYPDWPRRFFARFPAPLWVLLPITAPGPQPSSSCVYPEVQKGGKKPRFRHKLATVFAFIYVVEQFFLPYSHFITQGYNNWTNGLYGYSWDMMVHSRSHQHVKITYKDGTTGEVGYLNPGVFTHSRRWKDHGDMLKQYAVCLSANLPRYNITEPEIYFDIWVSINERFQQRIFDPRVDIVKADWSPFRPNPWLMPLLVDLSPWRTKFQEIESSLDNQTEIVFIADFPGLHLENFVSEDLGNTSVQVLQGQVTVEITEENKNYTLETGQQMKLPHGAYHKVYTVSEGPSCYMYVYVNTTEAALQQNFTRLLGIQERVRNGTETEPLPPELLPLIATDDQGSEVNATDPVVQLFLRRQRRMKEVKKRREANVMERLNRFTVKKYYLLRRGFLMTSIALRNLAFGLPPVDQLTREVAFANMKEPLQEANQDGPLKEEAGHGEL
;
A
#
# COMPACT_ATOMS: atom_id res chain seq x y z
N PRO A 1 -16.50 -79.45 7.60
CA PRO A 1 -17.28 -78.20 7.38
C PRO A 1 -16.34 -76.98 7.43
N LEU A 2 -16.10 -76.41 6.26
CA LEU A 2 -14.99 -75.54 5.90
C LEU A 2 -15.05 -74.15 6.58
N ARG A 3 -13.92 -73.76 7.18
CA ARG A 3 -13.61 -72.40 7.65
C ARG A 3 -12.91 -71.67 6.50
N GLY A 4 -13.65 -70.89 5.72
CA GLY A 4 -13.09 -70.04 4.66
C GLY A 4 -12.46 -68.79 5.26
N GLN A 5 -11.13 -68.72 5.26
CA GLN A 5 -10.37 -67.49 5.46
C GLN A 5 -10.33 -66.73 4.13
N ASP A 6 -11.09 -65.64 4.03
CA ASP A 6 -10.89 -64.63 2.98
C ASP A 6 -9.61 -63.85 3.28
N THR A 7 -8.52 -64.30 2.68
CA THR A 7 -7.27 -63.55 2.60
C THR A 7 -7.45 -62.43 1.57
N THR A 8 -7.73 -61.22 2.04
CA THR A 8 -7.65 -60.02 1.21
C THR A 8 -6.20 -59.80 0.83
N ALA A 9 -5.84 -60.18 -0.40
CA ALA A 9 -4.57 -59.84 -1.03
C ALA A 9 -4.45 -58.30 -1.06
N GLN A 10 -3.69 -57.74 -0.13
CA GLN A 10 -3.21 -56.37 -0.23
C GLN A 10 -2.35 -56.29 -1.49
N ALA A 11 -2.89 -55.67 -2.54
CA ALA A 11 -2.13 -55.31 -3.72
C ALA A 11 -0.97 -54.41 -3.28
N VAL A 12 0.24 -54.98 -3.23
CA VAL A 12 1.48 -54.26 -2.99
C VAL A 12 1.60 -53.21 -4.09
N LYS A 13 1.34 -51.94 -3.76
CA LYS A 13 1.60 -50.82 -4.67
C LYS A 13 3.11 -50.84 -4.97
N PRO A 14 3.51 -50.77 -6.25
CA PRO A 14 4.93 -50.70 -6.60
C PRO A 14 5.58 -49.51 -5.88
N PRO A 15 6.86 -49.61 -5.50
CA PRO A 15 7.54 -48.56 -4.76
C PRO A 15 7.47 -47.26 -5.56
N GLU A 16 6.80 -46.24 -5.00
CA GLU A 16 6.71 -44.93 -5.62
C GLU A 16 8.12 -44.37 -5.83
N GLY A 17 8.41 -43.89 -7.05
CA GLY A 17 9.70 -43.31 -7.40
C GLY A 17 10.06 -42.13 -6.50
N ARG A 18 11.36 -41.90 -6.28
CA ARG A 18 11.87 -40.81 -5.43
C ARG A 18 11.30 -39.44 -5.84
N MET A 19 11.14 -39.20 -7.15
CA MET A 19 10.53 -37.98 -7.69
C MET A 19 9.05 -37.84 -7.29
N LYS A 20 8.26 -38.91 -7.38
CA LYS A 20 6.86 -38.89 -6.97
C LYS A 20 6.71 -38.62 -5.46
N ARG A 21 7.58 -39.19 -4.63
CA ARG A 21 7.55 -38.95 -3.18
C ARG A 21 7.92 -37.52 -2.79
N ILE A 22 8.83 -36.88 -3.54
CA ILE A 22 9.33 -35.54 -3.22
C ILE A 22 8.46 -34.44 -3.85
N PHE A 23 8.02 -34.64 -5.09
CA PHE A 23 7.35 -33.62 -5.89
C PHE A 23 5.86 -33.91 -6.15
N GLY A 24 5.37 -35.11 -5.81
CA GLY A 24 4.00 -35.52 -6.10
C GLY A 24 3.68 -35.69 -7.59
N ILE A 25 4.71 -35.69 -8.44
CA ILE A 25 4.67 -35.75 -9.91
C ILE A 25 5.79 -36.69 -10.40
N GLU A 26 5.54 -37.43 -11.46
CA GLU A 26 6.51 -38.30 -12.13
C GLU A 26 7.05 -37.63 -13.41
N LYS A 27 8.29 -37.95 -13.83
CA LYS A 27 8.86 -37.40 -15.09
C LYS A 27 8.00 -37.80 -16.29
N GLU A 28 7.41 -38.98 -16.20
CA GLU A 28 6.48 -39.60 -17.11
C GLU A 28 5.22 -38.75 -17.34
N ASP A 29 4.79 -37.93 -16.38
CA ASP A 29 3.59 -37.09 -16.47
C ASP A 29 3.73 -35.96 -17.50
N PHE A 30 4.97 -35.53 -17.77
CA PHE A 30 5.28 -34.46 -18.74
C PHE A 30 5.63 -34.99 -20.14
N SER A 31 5.66 -36.31 -20.34
CA SER A 31 6.09 -36.92 -21.60
C SER A 31 5.14 -36.70 -22.78
N SER A 32 3.88 -36.35 -22.53
CA SER A 32 2.90 -36.08 -23.59
C SER A 32 1.80 -35.12 -23.14
N TRP A 33 1.21 -34.39 -24.10
CA TRP A 33 0.07 -33.51 -23.84
C TRP A 33 -1.09 -34.23 -23.14
N HIS A 34 -1.37 -35.48 -23.53
CA HIS A 34 -2.42 -36.27 -22.92
C HIS A 34 -2.17 -36.50 -21.41
N ARG A 35 -0.94 -36.82 -21.02
CA ARG A 35 -0.59 -37.04 -19.61
C ARG A 35 -0.62 -35.75 -18.80
N ILE A 36 -0.22 -34.62 -19.37
CA ILE A 36 -0.35 -33.30 -18.72
C ILE A 36 -1.82 -32.96 -18.44
N VAL A 37 -2.71 -33.20 -19.42
CA VAL A 37 -4.15 -33.01 -19.24
C VAL A 37 -4.70 -33.92 -18.13
N CYS A 38 -4.28 -35.18 -18.09
CA CYS A 38 -4.67 -36.11 -17.02
C CYS A 38 -4.12 -35.69 -15.65
N LEU A 39 -2.86 -35.22 -15.57
CA LEU A 39 -2.23 -34.74 -14.34
C LEU A 39 -2.97 -33.54 -13.75
N LEU A 40 -3.18 -32.49 -14.56
CA LEU A 40 -3.83 -31.25 -14.09
C LEU A 40 -5.32 -31.45 -13.76
N ASN A 41 -5.96 -32.47 -14.31
CA ASN A 41 -7.36 -32.78 -14.03
C ASN A 41 -7.52 -33.98 -13.08
N ARG A 42 -6.45 -34.48 -12.44
CA ARG A 42 -6.55 -35.58 -11.47
C ARG A 42 -7.39 -35.15 -10.25
N PRO A 43 -8.18 -36.06 -9.66
CA PRO A 43 -9.00 -35.75 -8.49
C PRO A 43 -8.14 -35.38 -7.29
N THR A 44 -8.54 -34.32 -6.59
CA THR A 44 -7.90 -33.80 -5.38
C THR A 44 -8.97 -33.46 -4.34
N ASP A 45 -8.69 -33.70 -3.05
CA ASP A 45 -9.64 -33.38 -1.97
C ASP A 45 -9.96 -31.88 -1.97
N PRO A 46 -11.25 -31.47 -1.92
CA PRO A 46 -11.64 -30.06 -1.97
C PRO A 46 -11.42 -29.29 -0.66
N ALA A 47 -11.00 -29.95 0.43
CA ALA A 47 -11.06 -29.38 1.77
C ALA A 47 -10.24 -28.09 1.93
N ALA A 48 -8.95 -28.12 1.60
CA ALA A 48 -8.09 -26.94 1.75
C ALA A 48 -8.55 -25.76 0.88
N LEU A 49 -9.08 -26.02 -0.31
CA LEU A 49 -9.60 -24.99 -1.21
C LEU A 49 -10.87 -24.34 -0.64
N GLY A 50 -11.75 -25.13 -0.02
CA GLY A 50 -12.95 -24.62 0.67
C GLY A 50 -12.62 -23.74 1.88
N ILE A 51 -11.60 -24.11 2.66
CA ILE A 51 -11.12 -23.28 3.78
C ILE A 51 -10.51 -21.97 3.27
N PHE A 52 -9.63 -22.04 2.27
CA PHE A 52 -9.06 -20.85 1.64
C PHE A 52 -10.14 -19.90 1.12
N ARG A 53 -11.14 -20.43 0.38
CA ARG A 53 -12.30 -19.64 -0.07
C ARG A 53 -12.98 -18.92 1.09
N CYS A 54 -13.24 -19.63 2.19
CA CYS A 54 -13.88 -19.05 3.36
C CYS A 54 -13.04 -17.91 3.95
N MET A 55 -11.74 -18.15 4.19
CA MET A 55 -10.83 -17.14 4.73
C MET A 55 -10.69 -15.93 3.79
N PHE A 56 -10.51 -16.15 2.49
CA PHE A 56 -10.43 -15.08 1.50
C PHE A 56 -11.70 -14.24 1.47
N GLY A 57 -12.89 -14.87 1.41
CA GLY A 57 -14.16 -14.16 1.44
C GLY A 57 -14.36 -13.34 2.71
N MET A 58 -13.97 -13.87 3.87
CA MET A 58 -14.01 -13.15 5.15
C MET A 58 -13.09 -11.93 5.15
N LEU A 59 -11.84 -12.10 4.71
CA LEU A 59 -10.87 -10.99 4.64
C LEU A 59 -11.33 -9.92 3.66
N MET A 60 -11.89 -10.30 2.50
CA MET A 60 -12.46 -9.35 1.54
C MET A 60 -13.69 -8.63 2.10
N ALA A 61 -14.55 -9.30 2.89
CA ALA A 61 -15.66 -8.63 3.56
C ALA A 61 -15.18 -7.56 4.55
N ILE A 62 -14.15 -7.87 5.35
CA ILE A 62 -13.53 -6.92 6.30
C ILE A 62 -12.92 -5.75 5.53
N ASP A 63 -12.12 -6.07 4.52
CA ASP A 63 -11.43 -5.13 3.67
C ASP A 63 -12.39 -4.10 3.02
N ILE A 64 -13.52 -4.56 2.46
CA ILE A 64 -14.50 -3.69 1.79
C ILE A 64 -15.03 -2.63 2.78
N THR A 65 -15.29 -3.05 4.02
CA THR A 65 -15.81 -2.17 5.06
C THR A 65 -14.77 -1.17 5.60
N GLN A 66 -13.49 -1.54 5.58
CA GLN A 66 -12.41 -0.80 6.24
C GLN A 66 -11.50 -0.09 5.23
N GLU A 67 -10.71 -0.84 4.47
CA GLU A 67 -9.66 -0.33 3.59
C GLU A 67 -10.23 0.31 2.32
N ARG A 68 -11.24 -0.33 1.71
CA ARG A 68 -11.86 0.19 0.48
C ARG A 68 -12.89 1.28 0.79
N GLY A 69 -13.17 1.48 2.08
CA GLY A 69 -13.80 2.68 2.61
C GLY A 69 -15.31 2.73 2.45
N LEU A 70 -16.05 1.61 2.51
CA LEU A 70 -17.53 1.63 2.46
C LEU A 70 -18.13 2.60 3.47
N SER A 71 -17.51 2.72 4.65
CA SER A 71 -17.95 3.68 5.65
C SER A 71 -17.75 5.14 5.22
N HIS A 72 -16.68 5.46 4.49
CA HIS A 72 -16.22 6.82 4.14
C HIS A 72 -16.30 7.12 2.64
N LEU A 73 -17.27 6.53 1.93
CA LEU A 73 -17.44 6.76 0.48
C LEU A 73 -17.74 8.22 0.15
N ASP A 74 -18.46 8.90 1.04
CA ASP A 74 -18.78 10.32 0.93
C ASP A 74 -17.51 11.19 0.92
N TYR A 75 -16.57 10.92 1.83
CA TYR A 75 -15.27 11.60 1.86
C TYR A 75 -14.36 11.21 0.70
N LYS A 76 -14.47 9.98 0.19
CA LYS A 76 -13.64 9.50 -0.90
C LYS A 76 -14.05 10.09 -2.25
N TYR A 77 -15.35 10.06 -2.55
CA TYR A 77 -15.84 10.46 -3.86
C TYR A 77 -16.32 11.90 -3.92
N LEU A 78 -16.72 12.52 -2.80
CA LEU A 78 -17.07 13.94 -2.68
C LEU A 78 -17.95 14.42 -3.85
N ASP A 79 -19.19 13.92 -3.88
CA ASP A 79 -20.11 14.15 -5.00
C ASP A 79 -20.32 15.64 -5.27
N GLY A 80 -20.33 16.02 -6.55
CA GLY A 80 -20.51 17.41 -6.99
C GLY A 80 -19.32 18.37 -6.78
N ALA A 81 -18.25 17.97 -6.08
CA ALA A 81 -17.06 18.80 -5.94
C ALA A 81 -16.15 18.74 -7.21
N PRO A 82 -15.49 19.83 -7.61
CA PRO A 82 -14.59 19.87 -8.77
C PRO A 82 -13.25 19.17 -8.48
N ILE A 83 -13.29 17.86 -8.25
CA ILE A 83 -12.12 17.06 -7.86
C ILE A 83 -11.53 16.37 -9.07
N CYS A 84 -10.21 16.48 -9.21
CA CYS A 84 -9.42 15.77 -10.19
C CYS A 84 -9.20 14.32 -9.76
N ARG A 85 -9.64 13.41 -10.64
CA ARG A 85 -9.54 11.96 -10.46
C ARG A 85 -8.60 11.35 -11.48
N PHE A 86 -8.16 10.13 -11.19
CA PHE A 86 -7.13 9.44 -11.97
C PHE A 86 -7.58 8.03 -12.41
N PRO A 87 -8.61 7.92 -13.26
CA PRO A 87 -9.05 6.62 -13.75
C PRO A 87 -8.02 6.01 -14.71
N LEU A 88 -8.00 4.68 -14.81
CA LEU A 88 -7.16 3.99 -15.80
C LEU A 88 -7.60 4.32 -17.23
N PHE A 89 -8.91 4.30 -17.45
CA PHE A 89 -9.54 4.65 -18.73
C PHE A 89 -10.22 6.00 -18.57
N SER A 90 -9.91 6.97 -19.43
CA SER A 90 -10.46 8.34 -19.34
C SER A 90 -11.98 8.41 -19.41
N SER A 91 -12.63 7.43 -20.05
CA SER A 91 -14.10 7.35 -20.15
C SER A 91 -14.78 6.84 -18.88
N LEU A 92 -14.02 6.41 -17.87
CA LEU A 92 -14.59 5.82 -16.66
C LEU A 92 -14.77 6.90 -15.59
N GLU A 93 -16.02 7.17 -15.25
CA GLU A 93 -16.41 8.12 -14.21
C GLU A 93 -17.15 7.40 -13.07
N PRO A 94 -17.01 7.88 -11.82
CA PRO A 94 -17.79 7.33 -10.71
C PRO A 94 -19.28 7.56 -10.95
N LEU A 95 -20.09 6.58 -10.56
CA LEU A 95 -21.53 6.74 -10.53
C LEU A 95 -21.94 7.76 -9.46
N PRO A 96 -23.16 8.31 -9.51
CA PRO A 96 -23.68 9.15 -8.43
C PRO A 96 -23.55 8.46 -7.07
N MET A 97 -23.41 9.22 -6.00
CA MET A 97 -23.01 8.70 -4.70
C MET A 97 -23.85 7.51 -4.20
N ASP A 98 -25.18 7.60 -4.32
CA ASP A 98 -26.07 6.52 -3.87
C ASP A 98 -25.85 5.20 -4.65
N TRP A 99 -25.57 5.30 -5.96
CA TRP A 99 -25.22 4.14 -6.79
C TRP A 99 -23.86 3.55 -6.42
N MET A 100 -22.91 4.39 -6.01
CA MET A 100 -21.62 3.91 -5.51
C MET A 100 -21.77 3.11 -4.22
N TYR A 101 -22.67 3.51 -3.30
CA TYR A 101 -23.02 2.67 -2.15
C TYR A 101 -23.60 1.33 -2.59
N LEU A 102 -24.50 1.29 -3.59
CA LEU A 102 -25.04 0.04 -4.12
C LEU A 102 -23.94 -0.87 -4.71
N VAL A 103 -23.00 -0.33 -5.47
CA VAL A 103 -21.85 -1.07 -6.01
C VAL A 103 -21.05 -1.73 -4.88
N TYR A 104 -20.77 -1.00 -3.81
CA TYR A 104 -20.05 -1.55 -2.67
C TYR A 104 -20.86 -2.60 -1.87
N VAL A 105 -22.18 -2.43 -1.76
CA VAL A 105 -23.06 -3.45 -1.16
C VAL A 105 -23.04 -4.73 -1.98
N VAL A 106 -23.15 -4.63 -3.31
CA VAL A 106 -23.05 -5.80 -4.22
C VAL A 106 -21.69 -6.48 -4.06
N MET A 107 -20.61 -5.70 -3.98
CA MET A 107 -19.27 -6.20 -3.71
C MET A 107 -19.17 -6.94 -2.37
N PHE A 108 -19.73 -6.37 -1.31
CA PHE A 108 -19.76 -6.93 0.05
C PHE A 108 -20.59 -8.22 0.13
N LEU A 109 -21.80 -8.22 -0.45
CA LEU A 109 -22.63 -9.42 -0.53
C LEU A 109 -21.95 -10.50 -1.38
N GLY A 110 -21.22 -10.11 -2.43
CA GLY A 110 -20.37 -10.99 -3.21
C GLY A 110 -19.29 -11.67 -2.35
N SER A 111 -18.54 -10.91 -1.54
CA SER A 111 -17.48 -11.46 -0.68
C SER A 111 -18.03 -12.35 0.45
N VAL A 112 -19.16 -11.97 1.06
CA VAL A 112 -19.87 -12.82 2.04
C VAL A 112 -20.40 -14.10 1.38
N GLY A 113 -20.96 -14.00 0.18
CA GLY A 113 -21.40 -15.16 -0.60
C GLY A 113 -20.24 -16.10 -0.98
N ILE A 114 -19.06 -15.54 -1.32
CA ILE A 114 -17.82 -16.30 -1.48
C ILE A 114 -17.45 -16.97 -0.17
N MET A 115 -17.48 -16.28 0.98
CA MET A 115 -17.14 -16.81 2.31
C MET A 115 -18.05 -17.97 2.73
N LEU A 116 -19.35 -17.90 2.44
CA LEU A 116 -20.31 -18.95 2.77
C LEU A 116 -20.40 -20.05 1.69
N GLY A 117 -19.90 -19.77 0.49
CA GLY A 117 -20.07 -20.64 -0.68
C GLY A 117 -21.53 -20.76 -1.09
N LEU A 118 -22.31 -19.69 -0.95
CA LEU A 118 -23.73 -19.59 -1.32
C LEU A 118 -23.86 -18.98 -2.70
N PHE A 119 -24.59 -19.62 -3.62
CA PHE A 119 -24.68 -19.18 -5.02
C PHE A 119 -23.29 -18.83 -5.60
N TYR A 120 -22.30 -19.66 -5.25
CA TYR A 120 -20.88 -19.31 -5.31
C TYR A 120 -20.42 -18.62 -6.61
N ARG A 121 -20.83 -19.13 -7.79
CA ARG A 121 -20.45 -18.54 -9.08
C ARG A 121 -21.03 -17.14 -9.28
N LEU A 122 -22.27 -16.91 -8.84
CA LEU A 122 -22.91 -15.59 -8.85
C LEU A 122 -22.22 -14.65 -7.86
N SER A 123 -21.90 -15.12 -6.64
CA SER A 123 -21.18 -14.31 -5.66
C SER A 123 -19.79 -13.90 -6.12
N CYS A 124 -19.06 -14.81 -6.79
CA CYS A 124 -17.80 -14.49 -7.45
C CYS A 124 -17.99 -13.41 -8.53
N LEU A 125 -19.01 -13.53 -9.38
CA LEU A 125 -19.31 -12.54 -10.42
C LEU A 125 -19.66 -11.17 -9.83
N MET A 126 -20.52 -11.14 -8.81
CA MET A 126 -20.90 -9.93 -8.09
C MET A 126 -19.67 -9.23 -7.52
N PHE A 127 -18.82 -9.98 -6.81
CA PHE A 127 -17.59 -9.43 -6.24
C PHE A 127 -16.66 -8.89 -7.32
N ILE A 128 -16.34 -9.69 -8.34
CA ILE A 128 -15.29 -9.33 -9.29
C ILE A 128 -15.68 -8.21 -10.24
N ALA A 129 -16.93 -8.15 -10.68
CA ALA A 129 -17.41 -7.10 -11.56
C ALA A 129 -17.32 -5.73 -10.87
N THR A 130 -17.79 -5.65 -9.62
CA THR A 130 -17.70 -4.42 -8.82
C THR A 130 -16.27 -4.11 -8.38
N TYR A 131 -15.47 -5.14 -8.08
CA TYR A 131 -14.08 -4.96 -7.63
C TYR A 131 -13.23 -4.32 -8.73
N TRP A 132 -13.25 -4.86 -9.95
CA TRP A 132 -12.49 -4.29 -11.06
C TRP A 132 -13.01 -2.93 -11.50
N TYR A 133 -14.31 -2.70 -11.42
CA TYR A 133 -14.88 -1.37 -11.65
C TYR A 133 -14.28 -0.34 -10.67
N VAL A 134 -14.34 -0.61 -9.36
CA VAL A 134 -13.75 0.28 -8.34
C VAL A 134 -12.24 0.40 -8.48
N PHE A 135 -11.56 -0.69 -8.85
CA PHE A 135 -10.13 -0.67 -9.13
C PHE A 135 -9.82 0.28 -10.29
N PHE A 136 -10.49 0.17 -11.45
CA PHE A 136 -10.19 1.01 -12.61
C PHE A 136 -10.57 2.49 -12.45
N LEU A 137 -11.46 2.83 -11.51
CA LEU A 137 -11.88 4.21 -11.25
C LEU A 137 -10.77 5.10 -10.68
N ASP A 138 -9.81 4.55 -9.95
CA ASP A 138 -8.82 5.35 -9.23
C ASP A 138 -7.46 4.64 -9.09
N LYS A 139 -6.52 5.02 -9.97
CA LYS A 139 -5.12 4.58 -9.95
C LYS A 139 -4.39 4.98 -8.68
N THR A 140 -4.81 6.05 -8.01
CA THR A 140 -4.11 6.50 -6.81
C THR A 140 -4.29 5.57 -5.62
N ALA A 141 -5.32 4.73 -5.65
CA ALA A 141 -5.56 3.71 -4.62
C ALA A 141 -4.89 2.36 -4.95
N TRP A 142 -4.19 2.22 -6.09
CA TRP A 142 -3.63 0.95 -6.52
C TRP A 142 -2.46 0.51 -5.66
N ASN A 143 -2.29 -0.79 -5.55
CA ASN A 143 -1.10 -1.43 -4.98
C ASN A 143 -1.03 -2.86 -5.52
N ASN A 144 0.16 -3.47 -5.49
CA ASN A 144 0.40 -4.85 -5.93
C ASN A 144 -0.59 -5.85 -5.30
N HIS A 145 -0.91 -5.68 -4.03
CA HIS A 145 -1.85 -6.58 -3.35
C HIS A 145 -3.32 -6.37 -3.75
N SER A 146 -3.73 -5.15 -4.13
CA SER A 146 -5.07 -4.91 -4.67
C SER A 146 -5.21 -5.62 -6.02
N TYR A 147 -4.17 -5.58 -6.85
CA TYR A 147 -4.14 -6.37 -8.09
C TYR A 147 -4.24 -7.88 -7.80
N LEU A 148 -3.48 -8.39 -6.81
CA LEU A 148 -3.53 -9.80 -6.41
C LEU A 148 -4.94 -10.25 -5.98
N TYR A 149 -5.70 -9.45 -5.25
CA TYR A 149 -7.05 -9.82 -4.82
C TYR A 149 -8.01 -9.93 -6.01
N GLY A 150 -7.88 -9.03 -6.99
CA GLY A 150 -8.61 -9.13 -8.25
C GLY A 150 -8.30 -10.43 -9.00
N LEU A 151 -7.02 -10.81 -9.07
CA LEU A 151 -6.58 -12.08 -9.68
C LEU A 151 -7.11 -13.31 -8.94
N ILE A 152 -7.02 -13.34 -7.60
CA ILE A 152 -7.56 -14.45 -6.80
C ILE A 152 -9.08 -14.54 -6.97
N GLY A 153 -9.79 -13.41 -6.97
CA GLY A 153 -11.22 -13.37 -7.27
C GLY A 153 -11.55 -13.95 -8.66
N PHE A 154 -10.72 -13.63 -9.67
CA PHE A 154 -10.87 -14.13 -11.04
C PHE A 154 -10.67 -15.64 -11.10
N GLN A 155 -9.59 -16.12 -10.49
CA GLN A 155 -9.30 -17.53 -10.38
C GLN A 155 -10.42 -18.30 -9.67
N LEU A 156 -10.91 -17.81 -8.53
CA LEU A 156 -12.02 -18.40 -7.80
C LEU A 156 -13.29 -18.47 -8.67
N THR A 157 -13.56 -17.44 -9.49
CA THR A 157 -14.71 -17.44 -10.40
C THR A 157 -14.70 -18.63 -11.36
N LEU A 158 -13.52 -19.14 -11.72
CA LEU A 158 -13.34 -20.29 -12.62
C LEU A 158 -13.22 -21.63 -11.88
N MET A 159 -12.77 -21.63 -10.62
CA MET A 159 -12.54 -22.83 -9.81
C MET A 159 -13.81 -23.41 -9.16
N ASP A 160 -13.72 -24.65 -8.70
CA ASP A 160 -14.78 -25.35 -7.97
C ASP A 160 -14.57 -25.27 -6.45
N ALA A 161 -14.38 -24.08 -5.87
CA ALA A 161 -14.12 -23.93 -4.42
C ALA A 161 -15.37 -24.09 -3.53
N ASN A 162 -16.56 -24.27 -4.13
CA ASN A 162 -17.82 -24.51 -3.43
C ASN A 162 -18.10 -25.98 -3.12
N ARG A 163 -17.13 -26.89 -3.27
CA ARG A 163 -17.34 -28.32 -3.00
C ARG A 163 -17.11 -28.71 -1.55
N TYR A 164 -16.44 -27.87 -0.76
CA TYR A 164 -16.20 -28.11 0.68
C TYR A 164 -16.68 -26.95 1.55
N TRP A 165 -17.28 -27.30 2.68
CA TRP A 165 -17.78 -26.39 3.72
C TRP A 165 -18.53 -25.17 3.15
N SER A 166 -19.52 -25.44 2.30
CA SER A 166 -20.29 -24.45 1.56
C SER A 166 -21.80 -24.67 1.70
N LEU A 167 -22.57 -23.57 1.67
CA LEU A 167 -24.03 -23.65 1.64
C LEU A 167 -24.54 -24.29 0.34
N ASP A 168 -23.87 -24.06 -0.79
CA ASP A 168 -24.14 -24.76 -2.07
C ASP A 168 -24.09 -26.29 -1.93
N GLY A 169 -23.13 -26.81 -1.16
CA GLY A 169 -22.98 -28.24 -0.91
C GLY A 169 -24.06 -28.79 0.02
N LEU A 170 -24.50 -27.99 1.00
CA LEU A 170 -25.63 -28.35 1.86
C LEU A 170 -26.94 -28.41 1.08
N MET A 171 -27.18 -27.45 0.17
CA MET A 171 -28.38 -27.41 -0.66
C MET A 171 -28.37 -28.47 -1.78
N LYS A 172 -27.19 -28.81 -2.34
CA LYS A 172 -27.05 -29.77 -3.44
C LYS A 172 -26.06 -30.87 -3.06
N PRO A 173 -26.54 -32.05 -2.61
CA PRO A 173 -25.71 -33.16 -2.17
C PRO A 173 -24.64 -33.60 -3.20
N LYS A 174 -24.92 -33.52 -4.50
CA LYS A 174 -23.96 -33.82 -5.58
C LYS A 174 -22.70 -32.94 -5.59
N LYS A 175 -22.75 -31.73 -4.99
CA LYS A 175 -21.59 -30.84 -4.88
C LYS A 175 -20.79 -31.09 -3.60
N ARG A 176 -21.43 -31.65 -2.57
CA ARG A 176 -20.87 -31.80 -1.23
C ARG A 176 -19.72 -32.79 -1.24
N ASN A 177 -18.54 -32.33 -0.83
CA ASN A 177 -17.30 -33.11 -0.81
C ASN A 177 -16.93 -33.69 -2.19
N ALA A 178 -17.40 -33.11 -3.30
CA ALA A 178 -17.00 -33.56 -4.63
C ALA A 178 -15.53 -33.18 -4.92
N ASP A 179 -14.78 -34.09 -5.52
CA ASP A 179 -13.38 -33.85 -5.90
C ASP A 179 -13.23 -32.63 -6.81
N VAL A 180 -12.10 -31.96 -6.67
CA VAL A 180 -11.69 -30.84 -7.53
C VAL A 180 -10.46 -31.23 -8.36
N PRO A 181 -10.34 -30.73 -9.60
CA PRO A 181 -9.16 -31.00 -10.41
C PRO A 181 -7.94 -30.27 -9.83
N LEU A 182 -6.75 -30.88 -9.97
CA LEU A 182 -5.49 -30.36 -9.43
C LEU A 182 -5.17 -28.93 -9.88
N TRP A 183 -5.53 -28.55 -11.11
CA TRP A 183 -5.23 -27.22 -11.64
C TRP A 183 -5.81 -26.07 -10.79
N ASN A 184 -6.90 -26.31 -10.04
CA ASN A 184 -7.45 -25.32 -9.09
C ASN A 184 -6.40 -24.92 -8.04
N TYR A 185 -5.68 -25.91 -7.50
CA TYR A 185 -4.60 -25.68 -6.55
C TYR A 185 -3.34 -25.15 -7.23
N THR A 186 -3.01 -25.70 -8.40
CA THR A 186 -1.80 -25.29 -9.14
C THR A 186 -1.82 -23.80 -9.46
N LEU A 187 -2.93 -23.25 -9.96
CA LEU A 187 -3.01 -21.83 -10.30
C LEU A 187 -2.87 -20.92 -9.09
N LEU A 188 -3.56 -21.22 -7.98
CA LEU A 188 -3.43 -20.41 -6.76
C LEU A 188 -2.01 -20.49 -6.20
N ARG A 189 -1.43 -21.69 -6.10
CA ARG A 189 -0.06 -21.87 -5.57
C ARG A 189 0.99 -21.19 -6.45
N VAL A 190 0.85 -21.30 -7.77
CA VAL A 190 1.77 -20.65 -8.73
C VAL A 190 1.61 -19.13 -8.67
N GLN A 191 0.39 -18.58 -8.54
CA GLN A 191 0.20 -17.14 -8.38
C GLN A 191 0.93 -16.62 -7.14
N ILE A 192 0.78 -17.29 -6.00
CA ILE A 192 1.47 -16.91 -4.76
C ILE A 192 2.99 -17.07 -4.91
N PHE A 193 3.45 -18.13 -5.57
CA PHE A 193 4.87 -18.31 -5.91
C PHE A 193 5.40 -17.14 -6.74
N ILE A 194 4.68 -16.73 -7.79
CA ILE A 194 5.09 -15.62 -8.68
C ILE A 194 5.24 -14.32 -7.88
N VAL A 195 4.30 -14.02 -6.98
CA VAL A 195 4.37 -12.81 -6.15
C VAL A 195 5.67 -12.75 -5.35
N TYR A 196 6.05 -13.85 -4.67
CA TYR A 196 7.32 -13.91 -3.92
C TYR A 196 8.52 -13.87 -4.84
N PHE A 197 8.54 -14.74 -5.84
CA PHE A 197 9.72 -14.94 -6.68
C PHE A 197 10.05 -13.70 -7.51
N ILE A 198 9.04 -13.06 -8.11
CA ILE A 198 9.27 -11.80 -8.85
C ILE A 198 9.64 -10.68 -7.90
N ALA A 199 9.02 -10.55 -6.73
CA ALA A 199 9.44 -9.56 -5.74
C ALA A 199 10.90 -9.75 -5.29
N GLY A 200 11.35 -11.00 -5.16
CA GLY A 200 12.74 -11.34 -4.88
C GLY A 200 13.67 -10.97 -6.03
N ILE A 201 13.28 -11.24 -7.28
CA ILE A 201 14.06 -10.82 -8.46
C ILE A 201 14.18 -9.30 -8.51
N LYS A 202 13.12 -8.56 -8.21
CA LYS A 202 13.12 -7.09 -8.20
C LYS A 202 14.00 -6.50 -7.08
N LYS A 203 14.20 -7.24 -5.99
CA LYS A 203 15.13 -6.90 -4.90
C LYS A 203 16.60 -7.22 -5.21
N LEU A 204 16.91 -7.80 -6.38
CA LEU A 204 18.29 -7.90 -6.86
C LEU A 204 18.82 -6.57 -7.43
N ASP A 205 17.99 -5.53 -7.46
CA ASP A 205 18.42 -4.18 -7.80
C ASP A 205 19.53 -3.68 -6.85
N ALA A 206 20.47 -2.91 -7.40
CA ALA A 206 21.62 -2.40 -6.65
C ALA A 206 21.20 -1.59 -5.42
N ASP A 207 20.14 -0.77 -5.52
CA ASP A 207 19.69 0.06 -4.41
C ASP A 207 19.22 -0.79 -3.21
N TRP A 208 18.60 -1.94 -3.48
CA TRP A 208 18.17 -2.86 -2.42
C TRP A 208 19.36 -3.63 -1.84
N VAL A 209 20.23 -4.18 -2.70
CA VAL A 209 21.37 -5.00 -2.25
C VAL A 209 22.37 -4.17 -1.45
N GLU A 210 22.55 -2.89 -1.78
CA GLU A 210 23.45 -1.97 -1.08
C GLU A 210 22.83 -1.33 0.18
N GLY A 211 21.52 -1.48 0.39
CA GLY A 211 20.86 -1.03 1.61
C GLY A 211 20.27 0.40 1.59
N TYR A 212 20.16 1.01 0.40
CA TYR A 212 19.63 2.37 0.23
C TYR A 212 18.10 2.45 0.17
N SER A 213 17.43 1.32 -0.06
CA SER A 213 15.96 1.25 -0.15
C SER A 213 15.34 1.07 1.24
N MET A 214 14.57 2.03 1.74
CA MET A 214 13.91 1.91 3.06
C MET A 214 14.89 1.74 4.25
N SER A 215 16.06 2.38 4.18
CA SER A 215 17.09 2.37 5.24
C SER A 215 16.56 2.66 6.65
N TYR A 216 15.58 3.57 6.76
CA TYR A 216 14.93 3.96 8.01
C TYR A 216 14.30 2.79 8.78
N LEU A 217 13.95 1.70 8.10
CA LEU A 217 13.24 0.56 8.67
C LEU A 217 14.06 -0.14 9.78
N ALA A 218 15.40 -0.10 9.67
CA ALA A 218 16.29 -0.67 10.67
C ALA A 218 16.18 -0.01 12.05
N HIS A 219 15.68 1.24 12.13
CA HIS A 219 15.47 1.98 13.37
C HIS A 219 14.16 1.61 14.09
N HIS A 220 13.31 0.79 13.48
CA HIS A 220 12.04 0.39 14.06
C HIS A 220 12.24 -0.59 15.23
N TRP A 221 11.42 -0.47 16.28
CA TRP A 221 11.53 -1.26 17.53
C TRP A 221 11.55 -2.78 17.33
N LEU A 222 10.97 -3.27 16.23
CA LEU A 222 10.99 -4.68 15.85
C LEU A 222 12.40 -5.23 15.63
N PHE A 223 13.35 -4.36 15.30
CA PHE A 223 14.74 -4.72 15.06
C PHE A 223 15.67 -4.45 16.25
N GLU A 224 15.20 -3.81 17.32
CA GLU A 224 15.98 -3.59 18.55
C GLU A 224 16.66 -4.86 19.09
N PRO A 225 16.03 -6.06 19.08
CA PRO A 225 16.71 -7.28 19.52
C PRO A 225 17.97 -7.62 18.70
N PHE A 226 17.98 -7.27 17.40
CA PHE A 226 19.15 -7.46 16.54
C PHE A 226 20.21 -6.37 16.80
N GLN A 227 19.77 -5.15 17.13
CA GLN A 227 20.66 -4.03 17.46
C GLN A 227 21.46 -4.24 18.76
N MET A 228 21.06 -5.20 19.62
CA MET A 228 21.87 -5.59 20.78
C MET A 228 23.19 -6.28 20.39
N ILE A 229 23.28 -6.81 19.17
CA ILE A 229 24.41 -7.62 18.68
C ILE A 229 25.07 -6.98 17.45
N LEU A 230 24.28 -6.30 16.62
CA LEU A 230 24.71 -5.70 15.35
C LEU A 230 24.56 -4.17 15.38
N SER A 231 25.38 -3.44 14.62
CA SER A 231 25.14 -2.01 14.41
C SER A 231 23.86 -1.78 13.59
N VAL A 232 23.27 -0.59 13.66
CA VAL A 232 22.05 -0.26 12.92
C VAL A 232 22.24 -0.47 11.41
N ASP A 233 23.41 -0.08 10.87
CA ASP A 233 23.74 -0.28 9.45
C ASP A 233 23.84 -1.76 9.08
N GLN A 234 24.42 -2.59 9.96
CA GLN A 234 24.47 -4.04 9.76
C GLN A 234 23.10 -4.68 9.84
N VAL A 235 22.23 -4.22 10.75
CA VAL A 235 20.83 -4.65 10.82
C VAL A 235 20.10 -4.29 9.53
N SER A 236 20.28 -3.06 9.04
CA SER A 236 19.72 -2.62 7.76
C SER A 236 20.18 -3.55 6.63
N LEU A 237 21.48 -3.70 6.42
CA LEU A 237 22.01 -4.44 5.28
C LEU A 237 21.75 -5.96 5.38
N LEU A 238 22.03 -6.58 6.52
CA LEU A 238 21.98 -8.04 6.65
C LEU A 238 20.57 -8.57 6.95
N VAL A 239 19.87 -7.93 7.88
CA VAL A 239 18.58 -8.44 8.37
C VAL A 239 17.43 -7.94 7.48
N VAL A 240 17.36 -6.62 7.25
CA VAL A 240 16.26 -6.04 6.46
C VAL A 240 16.44 -6.37 4.97
N HIS A 241 17.56 -5.97 4.38
CA HIS A 241 17.76 -6.11 2.93
C HIS A 241 18.15 -7.54 2.55
N GLY A 242 19.17 -8.11 3.19
CA GLY A 242 19.63 -9.47 2.95
C GLY A 242 18.57 -10.51 3.30
N GLY A 243 17.98 -10.41 4.49
CA GLY A 243 16.90 -11.30 4.92
C GLY A 243 15.64 -11.18 4.07
N GLY A 244 15.21 -9.95 3.73
CA GLY A 244 14.06 -9.70 2.86
C GLY A 244 14.26 -10.28 1.45
N LEU A 245 15.44 -10.06 0.84
CA LEU A 245 15.79 -10.61 -0.48
C LEU A 245 15.82 -12.15 -0.46
N ALA A 246 16.53 -12.74 0.51
CA ALA A 246 16.67 -14.18 0.61
C ALA A 246 15.31 -14.85 0.83
N LEU A 247 14.46 -14.27 1.67
CA LEU A 247 13.13 -14.81 1.92
C LEU A 247 12.26 -14.72 0.66
N ASP A 248 12.19 -13.58 -0.03
CA ASP A 248 11.33 -13.44 -1.21
C ASP A 248 11.76 -14.39 -2.34
N LEU A 249 13.07 -14.57 -2.58
CA LEU A 249 13.58 -15.51 -3.59
C LEU A 249 13.30 -16.99 -3.23
N THR A 250 13.29 -17.33 -1.94
CA THR A 250 13.20 -18.73 -1.49
C THR A 250 11.83 -19.15 -0.99
N ALA A 251 10.97 -18.24 -0.54
CA ALA A 251 9.68 -18.52 0.10
C ALA A 251 8.79 -19.42 -0.76
N GLY A 252 8.70 -19.12 -2.05
CA GLY A 252 7.95 -19.93 -3.01
C GLY A 252 8.42 -21.39 -3.04
N TYR A 253 9.73 -21.61 -3.10
CA TYR A 253 10.32 -22.95 -3.09
C TYR A 253 10.15 -23.65 -1.73
N LEU A 254 10.38 -22.91 -0.63
CA LEU A 254 10.24 -23.44 0.73
C LEU A 254 8.82 -23.96 0.97
N LEU A 255 7.79 -23.24 0.52
CA LEU A 255 6.40 -23.66 0.66
C LEU A 255 6.00 -24.83 -0.24
N PHE A 256 6.59 -24.94 -1.43
CA PHE A 256 6.21 -25.94 -2.43
C PHE A 256 6.63 -27.36 -2.01
N PHE A 257 7.87 -27.54 -1.54
CA PHE A 257 8.39 -28.87 -1.20
C PHE A 257 7.94 -29.34 0.18
N ASP A 258 7.48 -30.60 0.27
CA ASP A 258 6.96 -31.18 1.52
C ASP A 258 7.98 -31.12 2.67
N ALA A 259 9.27 -31.32 2.38
CA ALA A 259 10.34 -31.32 3.38
C ALA A 259 10.63 -29.92 3.94
N THR A 260 10.55 -28.87 3.10
CA THR A 260 10.87 -27.50 3.50
C THR A 260 9.65 -26.71 3.96
N ARG A 261 8.43 -27.17 3.65
CA ARG A 261 7.18 -26.45 3.91
C ARG A 261 7.01 -25.98 5.35
N PRO A 262 7.29 -26.78 6.40
CA PRO A 262 7.14 -26.31 7.77
C PRO A 262 8.01 -25.08 8.05
N PHE A 263 9.26 -25.07 7.58
CA PHE A 263 10.14 -23.91 7.68
C PHE A 263 9.59 -22.71 6.89
N GLY A 264 9.15 -22.95 5.66
CA GLY A 264 8.52 -21.93 4.83
C GLY A 264 7.33 -21.27 5.52
N ILE A 265 6.42 -22.05 6.12
CA ILE A 265 5.27 -21.54 6.86
C ILE A 265 5.70 -20.67 8.04
N VAL A 266 6.71 -21.08 8.81
CA VAL A 266 7.21 -20.29 9.95
C VAL A 266 7.78 -18.94 9.49
N PHE A 267 8.72 -18.95 8.53
CA PHE A 267 9.37 -17.72 8.08
C PHE A 267 8.41 -16.77 7.35
N VAL A 268 7.57 -17.30 6.46
CA VAL A 268 6.56 -16.50 5.75
C VAL A 268 5.54 -15.92 6.73
N SER A 269 5.14 -16.67 7.75
CA SER A 269 4.19 -16.16 8.74
C SER A 269 4.81 -15.05 9.58
N TYR A 270 6.05 -15.25 10.04
CA TYR A 270 6.80 -14.24 10.77
C TYR A 270 6.95 -12.96 9.95
N PHE A 271 7.36 -13.07 8.68
CA PHE A 271 7.52 -11.94 7.77
C PHE A 271 6.22 -11.14 7.57
N HIS A 272 5.08 -11.82 7.35
CA HIS A 272 3.80 -11.11 7.21
C HIS A 272 3.30 -10.49 8.50
N CYS A 273 3.51 -11.15 9.64
CA CYS A 273 3.23 -10.56 10.95
C CYS A 273 4.08 -9.30 11.16
N MET A 274 5.37 -9.34 10.83
CA MET A 274 6.27 -8.19 10.91
C MET A 274 5.81 -7.05 9.98
N ASN A 275 5.51 -7.36 8.71
CA ASN A 275 4.98 -6.38 7.75
C ASN A 275 3.67 -5.73 8.20
N SER A 276 2.80 -6.46 8.90
CA SER A 276 1.56 -5.90 9.45
C SER A 276 1.78 -4.84 10.53
N GLN A 277 2.98 -4.81 11.14
CA GLN A 277 3.36 -3.84 12.15
C GLN A 277 4.24 -2.72 11.55
N LEU A 278 5.12 -3.07 10.60
CA LEU A 278 6.02 -2.13 9.95
C LEU A 278 5.30 -1.19 8.99
N PHE A 279 4.33 -1.71 8.25
CA PHE A 279 3.73 -0.98 7.15
C PHE A 279 2.21 -0.96 7.24
N SER A 280 1.62 0.18 6.87
CA SER A 280 0.17 0.34 6.78
C SER A 280 -0.37 -0.14 5.42
N ILE A 281 -0.13 -1.41 5.05
CA ILE A 281 -0.47 -2.01 3.72
C ILE A 281 -1.83 -2.74 3.77
N GLY A 282 -2.72 -2.32 4.67
CA GLY A 282 -4.07 -2.88 4.81
C GLY A 282 -4.10 -4.40 5.01
N MET A 283 -5.01 -5.09 4.31
CA MET A 283 -5.31 -6.51 4.52
C MET A 283 -4.29 -7.50 3.92
N PHE A 284 -3.17 -7.00 3.35
CA PHE A 284 -2.21 -7.81 2.60
C PHE A 284 -1.58 -8.92 3.43
N ALA A 285 -0.99 -8.58 4.57
CA ALA A 285 -0.33 -9.55 5.45
C ALA A 285 -1.28 -10.69 5.84
N TYR A 286 -2.51 -10.36 6.22
CA TYR A 286 -3.53 -11.34 6.62
C TYR A 286 -3.99 -12.22 5.46
N THR A 287 -4.10 -11.64 4.25
CA THR A 287 -4.47 -12.40 3.05
C THR A 287 -3.36 -13.38 2.67
N MET A 288 -2.10 -12.97 2.74
CA MET A 288 -0.98 -13.87 2.48
C MET A 288 -0.89 -14.98 3.52
N LEU A 289 -1.09 -14.68 4.82
CA LEU A 289 -1.21 -15.69 5.87
C LEU A 289 -2.33 -16.71 5.59
N ALA A 290 -3.46 -16.25 5.06
CA ALA A 290 -4.57 -17.13 4.67
C ALA A 290 -4.25 -18.01 3.45
N THR A 291 -3.26 -17.65 2.63
CA THR A 291 -2.82 -18.47 1.49
C THR A 291 -1.86 -19.58 1.88
N SER A 292 -1.08 -19.44 2.95
CA SER A 292 -0.09 -20.45 3.38
C SER A 292 -0.66 -21.86 3.55
N PRO A 293 -1.87 -22.08 4.12
CA PRO A 293 -2.47 -23.41 4.23
C PRO A 293 -2.81 -24.06 2.88
N LEU A 294 -2.86 -23.31 1.77
CA LEU A 294 -3.05 -23.90 0.44
C LEU A 294 -1.88 -24.78 0.03
N PHE A 295 -0.67 -24.53 0.54
CA PHE A 295 0.52 -25.32 0.20
C PHE A 295 0.55 -26.66 0.94
N CYS A 296 -0.15 -26.79 2.06
CA CYS A 296 -0.29 -28.05 2.80
C CYS A 296 -1.04 -29.14 2.02
N TYR A 297 -1.04 -30.37 2.56
CA TYR A 297 -1.79 -31.49 1.99
C TYR A 297 -3.28 -31.13 1.84
N PRO A 298 -3.92 -31.38 0.68
CA PRO A 298 -5.30 -30.91 0.43
C PRO A 298 -6.37 -31.35 1.44
N ASP A 299 -6.13 -32.47 2.13
CA ASP A 299 -7.01 -33.07 3.15
C ASP A 299 -6.66 -32.63 4.59
N TRP A 300 -5.68 -31.73 4.78
CA TRP A 300 -5.28 -31.24 6.11
C TRP A 300 -6.46 -30.74 6.96
N PRO A 301 -7.49 -30.02 6.43
CA PRO A 301 -8.57 -29.53 7.27
C PRO A 301 -9.36 -30.66 7.90
N ARG A 302 -9.62 -31.73 7.13
CA ARG A 302 -10.36 -32.89 7.64
C ARG A 302 -9.60 -33.55 8.78
N ARG A 303 -8.28 -33.73 8.63
CA ARG A 303 -7.42 -34.32 9.66
C ARG A 303 -7.32 -33.44 10.90
N PHE A 304 -7.30 -32.12 10.72
CA PHE A 304 -7.21 -31.15 11.80
C PHE A 304 -8.52 -31.10 12.60
N PHE A 305 -9.66 -30.92 11.94
CA PHE A 305 -10.97 -30.79 12.59
C PHE A 305 -11.48 -32.11 13.19
N ALA A 306 -11.03 -33.27 12.67
CA ALA A 306 -11.35 -34.57 13.27
C ALA A 306 -10.82 -34.75 14.70
N ARG A 307 -9.85 -33.92 15.13
CA ARG A 307 -9.30 -33.96 16.51
C ARG A 307 -10.16 -33.23 17.53
N PHE A 308 -11.13 -32.43 17.09
CA PHE A 308 -12.00 -31.65 17.98
C PHE A 308 -13.16 -32.49 18.51
N PRO A 309 -13.67 -32.20 19.73
CA PRO A 309 -14.79 -32.95 20.31
C PRO A 309 -16.09 -32.77 19.50
N ALA A 310 -16.90 -33.84 19.46
CA ALA A 310 -18.15 -33.93 18.71
C ALA A 310 -19.13 -32.74 18.83
N PRO A 311 -19.37 -32.11 20.00
CA PRO A 311 -20.27 -30.94 20.06
C PRO A 311 -19.82 -29.75 19.21
N LEU A 312 -18.51 -29.60 18.94
CA LEU A 312 -18.00 -28.53 18.07
C LEU A 312 -18.19 -28.83 16.58
N TRP A 313 -18.48 -30.07 16.19
CA TRP A 313 -18.68 -30.46 14.78
C TRP A 313 -19.93 -29.85 14.15
N VAL A 314 -20.85 -29.29 14.95
CA VAL A 314 -22.00 -28.52 14.46
C VAL A 314 -21.55 -27.21 13.80
N LEU A 315 -20.49 -26.59 14.31
CA LEU A 315 -19.97 -25.29 13.85
C LEU A 315 -18.72 -25.44 12.97
N LEU A 316 -17.95 -26.51 13.18
CA LEU A 316 -16.70 -26.75 12.47
C LEU A 316 -16.89 -27.37 11.07
N PRO A 317 -15.88 -27.25 10.18
CA PRO A 317 -15.91 -27.87 8.87
C PRO A 317 -16.14 -29.39 8.95
N ILE A 318 -17.07 -29.84 8.12
CA ILE A 318 -17.57 -31.22 8.14
C ILE A 318 -16.44 -32.20 7.74
N THR A 319 -16.20 -33.19 8.59
CA THR A 319 -15.16 -34.22 8.38
C THR A 319 -15.67 -35.39 7.53
N ALA A 320 -16.97 -35.71 7.61
CA ALA A 320 -17.63 -36.81 6.88
C ALA A 320 -18.90 -36.35 6.10
N PRO A 321 -19.21 -36.92 4.92
CA PRO A 321 -18.54 -38.04 4.25
C PRO A 321 -17.21 -37.64 3.61
N GLY A 322 -16.42 -38.65 3.24
CA GLY A 322 -15.19 -38.47 2.46
C GLY A 322 -15.45 -37.92 1.04
N PRO A 323 -14.38 -37.70 0.26
CA PRO A 323 -14.50 -37.15 -1.08
C PRO A 323 -15.35 -38.02 -2.02
N GLN A 324 -16.09 -37.38 -2.91
CA GLN A 324 -16.99 -38.02 -3.87
C GLN A 324 -16.54 -37.75 -5.31
N PRO A 325 -16.78 -38.68 -6.25
CA PRO A 325 -16.38 -38.49 -7.63
C PRO A 325 -17.05 -37.28 -8.30
N SER A 326 -16.28 -36.48 -9.03
CA SER A 326 -16.73 -35.27 -9.71
C SER A 326 -16.58 -35.39 -11.22
N SER A 327 -17.55 -34.85 -11.97
CA SER A 327 -17.48 -34.79 -13.43
C SER A 327 -16.39 -33.85 -13.96
N SER A 328 -15.86 -32.97 -13.10
CA SER A 328 -14.78 -32.03 -13.44
C SER A 328 -13.38 -32.70 -13.45
N CYS A 329 -13.26 -33.93 -12.95
CA CYS A 329 -11.99 -34.64 -12.80
C CYS A 329 -11.83 -35.79 -13.82
N VAL A 330 -10.58 -36.16 -14.06
CA VAL A 330 -10.19 -37.35 -14.85
C VAL A 330 -9.64 -38.39 -13.89
N TYR A 331 -10.30 -39.55 -13.82
CA TYR A 331 -9.91 -40.66 -12.97
C TYR A 331 -9.02 -41.64 -13.73
N PRO A 332 -7.90 -42.11 -13.14
CA PRO A 332 -7.04 -43.09 -13.77
C PRO A 332 -7.76 -44.44 -13.98
N GLU A 333 -7.41 -45.15 -15.06
CA GLU A 333 -8.08 -46.38 -15.56
C GLU A 333 -8.09 -47.58 -14.59
N VAL A 334 -7.38 -47.51 -13.47
CA VAL A 334 -7.24 -48.61 -12.49
C VAL A 334 -8.57 -48.92 -11.78
N GLN A 335 -9.55 -48.02 -11.80
CA GLN A 335 -10.92 -48.30 -11.37
C GLN A 335 -11.81 -48.45 -12.60
N LYS A 336 -12.43 -49.62 -12.77
CA LYS A 336 -13.30 -50.00 -13.90
C LYS A 336 -14.17 -48.83 -14.37
N GLY A 337 -13.81 -48.21 -15.50
CA GLY A 337 -14.54 -47.09 -16.11
C GLY A 337 -13.77 -45.77 -16.31
N GLY A 338 -12.44 -45.79 -16.40
CA GLY A 338 -11.63 -44.60 -16.71
C GLY A 338 -12.15 -43.83 -17.92
N LYS A 339 -12.63 -42.60 -17.71
CA LYS A 339 -13.18 -41.76 -18.79
C LYS A 339 -12.06 -40.99 -19.47
N LYS A 340 -11.95 -41.11 -20.80
CA LYS A 340 -11.04 -40.30 -21.62
C LYS A 340 -11.25 -38.80 -21.33
N PRO A 341 -10.18 -37.98 -21.36
CA PRO A 341 -10.29 -36.55 -21.11
C PRO A 341 -11.18 -35.88 -22.15
N ARG A 342 -12.19 -35.15 -21.67
CA ARG A 342 -13.14 -34.41 -22.50
C ARG A 342 -12.51 -33.12 -23.01
N PHE A 343 -13.15 -32.49 -24.00
CA PHE A 343 -12.72 -31.19 -24.53
C PHE A 343 -12.57 -30.11 -23.43
N ARG A 344 -13.50 -30.08 -22.45
CA ARG A 344 -13.43 -29.15 -21.31
C ARG A 344 -12.16 -29.32 -20.46
N HIS A 345 -11.67 -30.54 -20.28
CA HIS A 345 -10.44 -30.80 -19.53
C HIS A 345 -9.21 -30.27 -20.28
N LYS A 346 -9.19 -30.45 -21.60
CA LYS A 346 -8.14 -29.87 -22.46
C LYS A 346 -8.16 -28.34 -22.39
N LEU A 347 -9.34 -27.72 -22.48
CA LEU A 347 -9.49 -26.27 -22.39
C LEU A 347 -9.03 -25.72 -21.04
N ALA A 348 -9.37 -26.38 -19.93
CA ALA A 348 -8.90 -25.99 -18.60
C ALA A 348 -7.36 -26.07 -18.47
N THR A 349 -6.75 -27.12 -19.02
CA THR A 349 -5.29 -27.27 -19.08
C THR A 349 -4.62 -26.19 -19.93
N VAL A 350 -5.18 -25.88 -21.11
CA VAL A 350 -4.69 -24.78 -21.97
C VAL A 350 -4.80 -23.44 -21.25
N PHE A 351 -5.96 -23.16 -20.64
CA PHE A 351 -6.16 -21.94 -19.85
C PHE A 351 -5.14 -21.83 -18.72
N ALA A 352 -4.93 -22.91 -17.95
CA ALA A 352 -3.98 -22.89 -16.84
C ALA A 352 -2.54 -22.60 -17.33
N PHE A 353 -2.15 -23.15 -18.48
CA PHE A 353 -0.85 -22.87 -19.07
C PHE A 353 -0.73 -21.41 -19.55
N ILE A 354 -1.71 -20.93 -20.32
CA ILE A 354 -1.74 -19.54 -20.80
C ILE A 354 -1.68 -18.57 -19.64
N TYR A 355 -2.49 -18.79 -18.60
CA TYR A 355 -2.51 -17.93 -17.41
C TYR A 355 -1.14 -17.87 -16.72
N VAL A 356 -0.46 -19.01 -16.55
CA VAL A 356 0.88 -19.02 -15.93
C VAL A 356 1.88 -18.25 -16.79
N VAL A 357 1.90 -18.48 -18.11
CA VAL A 357 2.78 -17.75 -19.05
C VAL A 357 2.50 -16.25 -18.99
N GLU A 358 1.23 -15.87 -19.01
CA GLU A 358 0.79 -14.48 -18.88
C GLU A 358 1.32 -13.87 -17.58
N GLN A 359 1.10 -14.50 -16.42
CA GLN A 359 1.52 -13.93 -15.13
C GLN A 359 3.04 -13.82 -14.96
N PHE A 360 3.84 -14.63 -15.66
CA PHE A 360 5.29 -14.42 -15.74
C PHE A 360 5.69 -13.32 -16.73
N PHE A 361 4.94 -13.15 -17.82
CA PHE A 361 5.21 -12.16 -18.85
C PHE A 361 4.85 -10.73 -18.41
N LEU A 362 3.69 -10.58 -17.79
CA LEU A 362 3.09 -9.28 -17.47
C LEU A 362 4.01 -8.35 -16.64
N PRO A 363 4.71 -8.82 -15.58
CA PRO A 363 5.65 -7.99 -14.82
C PRO A 363 6.85 -7.45 -15.60
N TYR A 364 7.08 -7.93 -16.83
CA TYR A 364 8.14 -7.47 -17.72
C TYR A 364 7.62 -6.86 -19.02
N SER A 365 6.30 -6.71 -19.17
CA SER A 365 5.64 -6.21 -20.39
C SER A 365 5.81 -4.70 -20.61
N HIS A 366 6.62 -4.01 -19.79
CA HIS A 366 6.80 -2.55 -19.78
C HIS A 366 7.41 -1.98 -21.08
N PHE A 367 8.00 -2.83 -21.91
CA PHE A 367 8.43 -2.44 -23.26
C PHE A 367 7.25 -2.17 -24.20
N ILE A 368 6.04 -2.67 -23.89
CA ILE A 368 4.80 -2.38 -24.62
C ILE A 368 4.20 -1.07 -24.10
N THR A 369 4.11 -0.93 -22.77
CA THR A 369 3.40 0.17 -22.11
C THR A 369 4.35 1.30 -21.69
N GLN A 370 5.17 1.78 -22.62
CA GLN A 370 6.27 2.71 -22.35
C GLN A 370 5.83 4.05 -21.74
N GLY A 371 4.58 4.47 -21.96
CA GLY A 371 4.06 5.74 -21.43
C GLY A 371 3.85 5.77 -19.93
N TYR A 372 3.80 4.59 -19.29
CA TYR A 372 3.71 4.48 -17.83
C TYR A 372 5.10 4.33 -17.18
N ASN A 373 6.16 4.14 -17.98
CA ASN A 373 7.51 4.10 -17.45
C ASN A 373 7.90 5.51 -16.99
N ASN A 374 8.40 5.61 -15.76
CA ASN A 374 9.01 6.82 -15.23
C ASN A 374 10.48 6.48 -14.90
N TRP A 375 11.04 6.97 -13.80
CA TRP A 375 12.35 6.47 -13.31
C TRP A 375 12.34 4.99 -12.97
N THR A 376 11.17 4.45 -12.66
CA THR A 376 10.93 3.01 -12.52
C THR A 376 10.08 2.52 -13.68
N ASN A 377 10.46 1.37 -14.26
CA ASN A 377 9.73 0.78 -15.38
C ASN A 377 8.39 0.19 -14.93
N GLY A 378 7.35 0.45 -15.71
CA GLY A 378 6.05 -0.21 -15.61
C GLY A 378 4.93 0.58 -14.95
N LEU A 379 3.71 0.09 -15.18
CA LEU A 379 2.51 0.57 -14.54
C LEU A 379 2.58 0.26 -13.03
N TYR A 380 2.37 1.29 -12.22
CA TYR A 380 2.45 1.17 -10.76
C TYR A 380 1.48 0.11 -10.23
N GLY A 381 1.99 -0.80 -9.38
CA GLY A 381 1.19 -1.81 -8.69
C GLY A 381 0.86 -3.07 -9.49
N TYR A 382 1.55 -3.31 -10.61
CA TYR A 382 1.31 -4.46 -11.50
C TYR A 382 2.53 -5.40 -11.66
N SER A 383 3.73 -4.89 -11.38
CA SER A 383 5.02 -5.54 -11.62
C SER A 383 5.56 -6.34 -10.42
N TRP A 384 4.80 -6.45 -9.34
CA TRP A 384 5.23 -7.04 -8.06
C TRP A 384 6.42 -6.32 -7.41
N ASP A 385 6.66 -5.05 -7.77
CA ASP A 385 7.69 -4.19 -7.17
C ASP A 385 7.24 -3.78 -5.76
N MET A 386 7.41 -4.68 -4.78
CA MET A 386 6.95 -4.48 -3.41
C MET A 386 8.05 -3.86 -2.54
N MET A 387 7.86 -2.58 -2.20
CA MET A 387 8.71 -1.77 -1.30
C MET A 387 10.17 -1.61 -1.73
N VAL A 388 10.46 -1.62 -3.04
CA VAL A 388 11.84 -1.49 -3.56
C VAL A 388 12.32 -0.03 -3.61
N HIS A 389 11.41 0.95 -3.59
CA HIS A 389 11.76 2.36 -3.79
C HIS A 389 11.15 3.23 -2.68
N SER A 390 11.98 4.05 -2.04
CA SER A 390 11.56 5.19 -1.22
C SER A 390 11.67 6.47 -2.05
N ARG A 391 10.68 7.37 -1.92
CA ARG A 391 10.67 8.67 -2.61
C ARG A 391 10.41 9.78 -1.60
N SER A 392 11.12 10.90 -1.75
CA SER A 392 10.89 12.11 -0.97
C SER A 392 10.80 13.33 -1.89
N HIS A 393 9.83 14.20 -1.63
CA HIS A 393 9.59 15.40 -2.42
C HIS A 393 9.98 16.63 -1.60
N GLN A 394 10.95 17.40 -2.07
CA GLN A 394 11.32 18.65 -1.41
C GLN A 394 10.46 19.82 -1.89
N HIS A 395 10.21 19.90 -3.20
CA HIS A 395 9.54 21.03 -3.82
C HIS A 395 8.55 20.57 -4.89
N VAL A 396 7.34 21.12 -4.85
CA VAL A 396 6.26 20.84 -5.81
C VAL A 396 5.56 22.16 -6.10
N LYS A 397 5.81 22.72 -7.28
CA LYS A 397 5.26 24.00 -7.72
C LYS A 397 4.44 23.79 -8.98
N ILE A 398 3.23 24.35 -8.98
CA ILE A 398 2.36 24.38 -10.14
C ILE A 398 2.19 25.83 -10.54
N THR A 399 2.58 26.15 -11.76
CA THR A 399 2.43 27.48 -12.34
C THR A 399 1.42 27.43 -13.45
N TYR A 400 0.46 28.36 -13.44
CA TYR A 400 -0.42 28.57 -14.58
C TYR A 400 -0.04 29.86 -15.28
N LYS A 401 -0.25 29.89 -16.60
CA LYS A 401 -0.17 31.10 -17.42
C LYS A 401 -1.43 31.16 -18.26
N ASP A 402 -2.17 32.26 -18.17
CA ASP A 402 -3.33 32.46 -19.01
C ASP A 402 -2.90 32.93 -20.41
N GLY A 403 -3.30 32.18 -21.44
CA GLY A 403 -2.98 32.49 -22.84
C GLY A 403 -3.56 33.82 -23.32
N THR A 404 -4.66 34.28 -22.71
CA THR A 404 -5.34 35.52 -23.12
C THR A 404 -4.76 36.77 -22.46
N THR A 405 -4.62 36.76 -21.13
CA THR A 405 -4.13 37.92 -20.36
C THR A 405 -2.60 37.93 -20.22
N GLY A 406 -1.95 36.79 -20.37
CA GLY A 406 -0.53 36.61 -20.04
C GLY A 406 -0.26 36.57 -18.53
N GLU A 407 -1.29 36.60 -17.68
CA GLU A 407 -1.14 36.54 -16.22
C GLU A 407 -0.52 35.19 -15.82
N VAL A 408 0.46 35.25 -14.92
CA VAL A 408 1.15 34.08 -14.37
C VAL A 408 0.82 33.98 -12.88
N GLY A 409 0.39 32.82 -12.43
CA GLY A 409 0.12 32.57 -11.02
C GLY A 409 0.48 31.16 -10.58
N TYR A 410 0.26 30.91 -9.29
CA TYR A 410 0.64 29.65 -8.64
C TYR A 410 -0.59 28.94 -8.07
N LEU A 411 -0.60 27.62 -8.16
CA LEU A 411 -1.64 26.78 -7.58
C LEU A 411 -1.06 25.93 -6.45
N ASN A 412 -1.85 25.78 -5.39
CA ASN A 412 -1.53 24.80 -4.36
C ASN A 412 -1.63 23.38 -4.97
N PRO A 413 -0.59 22.54 -4.85
CA PRO A 413 -0.58 21.18 -5.43
C PRO A 413 -1.74 20.27 -5.01
N GLY A 414 -2.41 20.55 -3.88
CA GLY A 414 -3.55 19.78 -3.38
C GLY A 414 -4.92 20.41 -3.64
N VAL A 415 -5.03 21.48 -4.43
CA VAL A 415 -6.26 22.29 -4.52
C VAL A 415 -7.49 21.51 -4.99
N PHE A 416 -7.33 20.56 -5.91
CA PHE A 416 -8.43 19.77 -6.48
C PHE A 416 -8.21 18.27 -6.35
N THR A 417 -7.29 17.82 -5.49
CA THR A 417 -7.08 16.39 -5.28
C THR A 417 -6.54 16.09 -3.89
N HIS A 418 -7.01 14.99 -3.29
CA HIS A 418 -6.50 14.50 -2.01
C HIS A 418 -5.27 13.61 -2.19
N SER A 419 -5.01 13.12 -3.40
CA SER A 419 -3.87 12.24 -3.65
C SER A 419 -2.60 13.03 -3.92
N ARG A 420 -1.48 12.54 -3.40
CA ARG A 420 -0.14 13.07 -3.70
C ARG A 420 0.59 12.28 -4.79
N ARG A 421 0.04 11.13 -5.22
CA ARG A 421 0.73 10.18 -6.12
C ARG A 421 0.89 10.68 -7.55
N TRP A 422 0.06 11.64 -7.98
CA TRP A 422 0.14 12.17 -9.35
C TRP A 422 1.50 12.82 -9.67
N LYS A 423 2.25 13.24 -8.64
CA LYS A 423 3.56 13.90 -8.77
C LYS A 423 4.66 12.99 -9.31
N ASP A 424 4.51 11.68 -9.15
CA ASP A 424 5.55 10.69 -9.49
C ASP A 424 5.30 9.99 -10.84
N HIS A 425 4.17 10.27 -11.48
CA HIS A 425 3.67 9.48 -12.60
C HIS A 425 3.16 10.38 -13.72
N GLY A 426 3.82 10.33 -14.87
CA GLY A 426 3.48 11.21 -16.00
C GLY A 426 2.04 11.08 -16.49
N ASP A 427 1.46 9.89 -16.50
CA ASP A 427 0.08 9.68 -16.91
C ASP A 427 -0.93 10.38 -15.97
N MET A 428 -0.68 10.30 -14.65
CA MET A 428 -1.51 10.98 -13.65
C MET A 428 -1.26 12.48 -13.65
N LEU A 429 -0.02 12.93 -13.84
CA LEU A 429 0.30 14.35 -13.97
C LEU A 429 -0.41 14.99 -15.18
N LYS A 430 -0.44 14.29 -16.33
CA LYS A 430 -1.21 14.71 -17.51
C LYS A 430 -2.71 14.80 -17.21
N GLN A 431 -3.27 13.78 -16.53
CA GLN A 431 -4.67 13.81 -16.10
C GLN A 431 -4.96 14.98 -15.16
N TYR A 432 -4.04 15.30 -14.26
CA TYR A 432 -4.19 16.44 -13.35
C TYR A 432 -4.18 17.76 -14.12
N ALA A 433 -3.22 17.96 -15.02
CA ALA A 433 -3.12 19.15 -15.85
C ALA A 433 -4.40 19.40 -16.68
N VAL A 434 -4.93 18.35 -17.33
CA VAL A 434 -6.18 18.45 -18.11
C VAL A 434 -7.36 18.79 -17.20
N CYS A 435 -7.44 18.20 -16.01
CA CYS A 435 -8.48 18.54 -15.05
C CYS A 435 -8.38 19.98 -14.52
N LEU A 436 -7.16 20.45 -14.22
CA LEU A 436 -6.92 21.84 -13.84
C LEU A 436 -7.37 22.78 -14.96
N SER A 437 -6.97 22.50 -16.21
CA SER A 437 -7.37 23.27 -17.39
C SER A 437 -8.89 23.36 -17.57
N ALA A 438 -9.63 22.29 -17.23
CA ALA A 438 -11.09 22.30 -17.27
C ALA A 438 -11.75 23.08 -16.11
N ASN A 439 -11.09 23.18 -14.95
CA ASN A 439 -11.64 23.82 -13.75
C ASN A 439 -11.29 25.31 -13.63
N LEU A 440 -10.11 25.73 -14.11
CA LEU A 440 -9.62 27.11 -14.02
C LEU A 440 -10.49 28.18 -14.72
N PRO A 441 -11.24 27.87 -15.80
CA PRO A 441 -12.21 28.82 -16.37
C PRO A 441 -13.28 29.31 -15.39
N ARG A 442 -13.57 28.55 -14.33
CA ARG A 442 -14.48 28.99 -13.24
C ARG A 442 -13.91 30.13 -12.40
N TYR A 443 -12.62 30.41 -12.54
CA TYR A 443 -11.86 31.42 -11.79
C TYR A 443 -11.30 32.51 -12.73
N ASN A 444 -11.97 32.75 -13.88
CA ASN A 444 -11.59 33.76 -14.88
C ASN A 444 -10.26 33.50 -15.62
N ILE A 445 -9.75 32.26 -15.64
CA ILE A 445 -8.57 31.86 -16.40
C ILE A 445 -9.03 31.05 -17.61
N THR A 446 -9.01 31.65 -18.80
CA THR A 446 -9.73 31.09 -19.96
C THR A 446 -8.90 30.11 -20.78
N GLU A 447 -7.62 30.39 -21.00
CA GLU A 447 -6.71 29.52 -21.75
C GLU A 447 -5.49 29.14 -20.88
N PRO A 448 -5.68 28.32 -19.83
CA PRO A 448 -4.60 27.96 -18.92
C PRO A 448 -3.55 27.04 -19.57
N GLU A 449 -2.32 27.52 -19.66
CA GLU A 449 -1.11 26.71 -19.81
C GLU A 449 -0.61 26.33 -18.42
N ILE A 450 -0.23 25.07 -18.20
CA ILE A 450 0.11 24.57 -16.87
C ILE A 450 1.47 23.89 -16.86
N TYR A 451 2.35 24.40 -16.00
CA TYR A 451 3.74 24.00 -15.85
C TYR A 451 3.94 23.40 -14.45
N PHE A 452 4.73 22.33 -14.37
CA PHE A 452 4.99 21.61 -13.14
C PHE A 452 6.49 21.57 -12.86
N ASP A 453 6.89 22.04 -11.69
CA ASP A 453 8.25 21.92 -11.19
C ASP A 453 8.26 21.04 -9.94
N ILE A 454 8.71 19.79 -10.12
CA ILE A 454 8.61 18.73 -9.12
C ILE A 454 9.99 18.15 -8.86
N TRP A 455 10.47 18.31 -7.64
CA TRP A 455 11.76 17.82 -7.17
C TRP A 455 11.57 16.57 -6.32
N VAL A 456 12.26 15.50 -6.71
CA VAL A 456 12.14 14.19 -6.11
C VAL A 456 13.53 13.60 -5.89
N SER A 457 13.74 13.01 -4.71
CA SER A 457 14.81 12.04 -4.47
C SER A 457 14.22 10.65 -4.44
N ILE A 458 14.95 9.68 -5.01
CA ILE A 458 14.64 8.26 -4.96
C ILE A 458 15.82 7.49 -4.36
N ASN A 459 15.56 6.70 -3.32
CA ASN A 459 16.57 5.90 -2.61
C ASN A 459 17.83 6.72 -2.27
N GLU A 460 17.64 7.84 -1.57
CA GLU A 460 18.73 8.70 -1.03
C GLU A 460 19.67 9.32 -2.10
N ARG A 461 19.24 9.42 -3.36
CA ARG A 461 19.96 10.20 -4.39
C ARG A 461 19.74 11.70 -4.20
N PHE A 462 20.46 12.51 -4.99
CA PHE A 462 20.17 13.94 -5.14
C PHE A 462 18.68 14.21 -5.39
N GLN A 463 18.17 15.30 -4.84
CA GLN A 463 16.92 15.91 -5.28
C GLN A 463 17.11 16.42 -6.71
N GLN A 464 16.28 15.95 -7.64
CA GLN A 464 16.32 16.38 -9.03
C GLN A 464 14.91 16.48 -9.59
N ARG A 465 14.78 17.18 -10.72
CA ARG A 465 13.49 17.29 -11.42
C ARG A 465 13.09 15.99 -12.08
N ILE A 466 11.84 15.58 -11.90
CA ILE A 466 11.28 14.41 -12.58
C ILE A 466 10.65 14.77 -13.94
N PHE A 467 10.14 15.99 -14.12
CA PHE A 467 9.53 16.44 -15.37
C PHE A 467 10.12 17.79 -15.81
N ASP A 468 10.14 18.07 -17.11
CA ASP A 468 10.63 19.34 -17.65
C ASP A 468 9.67 20.49 -17.29
N PRO A 469 10.10 21.47 -16.47
CA PRO A 469 9.24 22.55 -15.99
C PRO A 469 8.88 23.56 -17.08
N ARG A 470 9.48 23.48 -18.27
CA ARG A 470 9.25 24.41 -19.39
C ARG A 470 8.13 23.95 -20.32
N VAL A 471 7.61 22.75 -20.11
CA VAL A 471 6.61 22.14 -21.00
C VAL A 471 5.20 22.41 -20.46
N ASP A 472 4.33 22.96 -21.29
CA ASP A 472 2.90 23.02 -21.00
C ASP A 472 2.30 21.60 -21.08
N ILE A 473 2.05 21.03 -19.92
CA ILE A 473 1.57 19.66 -19.78
C ILE A 473 0.16 19.52 -20.34
N VAL A 474 -0.65 20.59 -20.41
CA VAL A 474 -2.00 20.52 -20.99
C VAL A 474 -1.93 20.18 -22.49
N LYS A 475 -0.99 20.76 -23.22
CA LYS A 475 -0.78 20.52 -24.66
C LYS A 475 0.19 19.38 -24.96
N ALA A 476 1.05 19.00 -24.01
CA ALA A 476 2.06 17.96 -24.22
C ALA A 476 1.46 16.59 -24.60
N ASP A 477 2.05 15.91 -25.58
CA ASP A 477 1.61 14.58 -25.97
C ASP A 477 1.90 13.54 -24.88
N TRP A 478 0.94 12.64 -24.65
CA TRP A 478 1.14 11.46 -23.82
C TRP A 478 0.42 10.27 -24.45
N SER A 479 1.07 9.10 -24.46
CA SER A 479 0.51 7.87 -25.01
C SER A 479 0.94 6.68 -24.14
N PRO A 480 0.05 5.71 -23.86
CA PRO A 480 0.40 4.49 -23.14
C PRO A 480 1.58 3.71 -23.76
N PHE A 481 1.79 3.83 -25.07
CA PHE A 481 2.71 3.00 -25.85
C PHE A 481 4.01 3.69 -26.25
N ARG A 482 4.18 4.98 -25.94
CA ARG A 482 5.39 5.74 -26.30
C ARG A 482 6.05 6.30 -25.03
N PRO A 483 7.38 6.45 -24.99
CA PRO A 483 8.05 7.05 -23.85
C PRO A 483 7.55 8.48 -23.64
N ASN A 484 7.52 8.91 -22.38
CA ASN A 484 7.12 10.26 -22.03
C ASN A 484 8.21 11.27 -22.46
N PRO A 485 7.96 12.17 -23.43
CA PRO A 485 8.99 13.06 -23.96
C PRO A 485 9.40 14.18 -23.00
N TRP A 486 8.59 14.46 -21.98
CA TRP A 486 8.82 15.52 -20.98
C TRP A 486 9.24 14.94 -19.61
N LEU A 487 9.56 13.65 -19.53
CA LEU A 487 10.18 13.03 -18.37
C LEU A 487 11.70 13.29 -18.38
N MET A 488 12.23 13.80 -17.28
CA MET A 488 13.65 14.02 -17.11
C MET A 488 14.37 12.70 -16.76
N PRO A 489 15.57 12.44 -17.31
CA PRO A 489 16.29 11.21 -17.01
C PRO A 489 16.76 11.18 -15.56
N LEU A 490 16.73 10.01 -14.94
CA LEU A 490 17.32 9.81 -13.61
C LEU A 490 18.85 9.94 -13.73
N LEU A 491 19.48 10.85 -12.97
CA LEU A 491 20.93 11.03 -12.95
C LEU A 491 21.65 9.87 -12.20
N VAL A 492 21.65 8.67 -12.79
CA VAL A 492 22.22 7.45 -12.20
C VAL A 492 23.73 7.58 -11.97
N ASP A 493 24.44 8.30 -12.83
CA ASP A 493 25.90 8.50 -12.73
C ASP A 493 26.32 9.20 -11.44
N LEU A 494 25.40 9.92 -10.78
CA LEU A 494 25.61 10.59 -9.51
C LEU A 494 25.32 9.70 -8.29
N SER A 495 24.84 8.46 -8.47
CA SER A 495 24.53 7.54 -7.35
C SER A 495 25.68 7.30 -6.38
N PRO A 496 26.98 7.25 -6.79
CA PRO A 496 28.10 7.10 -5.86
C PRO A 496 28.24 8.25 -4.84
N TRP A 497 27.56 9.38 -5.02
CA TRP A 497 27.56 10.47 -4.04
C TRP A 497 26.85 10.13 -2.73
N ARG A 498 26.03 9.08 -2.67
CA ARG A 498 25.31 8.66 -1.46
C ARG A 498 26.21 8.45 -0.25
N THR A 499 27.36 7.80 -0.43
CA THR A 499 28.31 7.60 0.67
C THR A 499 28.88 8.93 1.16
N LYS A 500 29.14 9.86 0.24
CA LYS A 500 29.57 11.22 0.59
C LYS A 500 28.48 12.01 1.30
N PHE A 501 27.20 11.81 0.97
CA PHE A 501 26.11 12.45 1.70
C PHE A 501 26.12 12.04 3.17
N GLN A 502 26.23 10.73 3.43
CA GLN A 502 26.31 10.20 4.79
C GLN A 502 27.54 10.73 5.54
N GLU A 503 28.71 10.82 4.87
CA GLU A 503 29.91 11.43 5.46
C GLU A 503 29.70 12.91 5.83
N ILE A 504 29.11 13.70 4.92
CA ILE A 504 28.83 15.12 5.15
C ILE A 504 27.82 15.28 6.28
N GLU A 505 26.69 14.56 6.24
CA GLU A 505 25.65 14.61 7.28
C GLU A 505 26.21 14.22 8.66
N SER A 506 27.07 13.19 8.72
CA SER A 506 27.70 12.76 9.98
C SER A 506 28.68 13.79 10.57
N SER A 507 29.18 14.71 9.74
CA SER A 507 30.14 15.74 10.16
C SER A 507 29.48 16.99 10.73
N LEU A 508 28.16 17.14 10.56
CA LEU A 508 27.42 18.32 10.96
C LEU A 508 26.70 18.13 12.31
N ASP A 509 26.43 19.27 12.95
CA ASP A 509 25.64 19.30 14.18
C ASP A 509 24.18 18.91 13.89
N ASN A 510 23.53 18.24 14.87
CA ASN A 510 22.14 17.76 14.78
C ASN A 510 21.08 18.84 14.48
N GLN A 511 21.43 20.13 14.57
CA GLN A 511 20.53 21.25 14.29
C GLN A 511 20.66 21.78 12.85
N THR A 512 21.68 21.31 12.13
CA THR A 512 21.93 21.70 10.74
C THR A 512 21.23 20.72 9.83
N GLU A 513 20.39 21.23 8.94
CA GLU A 513 19.78 20.45 7.88
C GLU A 513 20.50 20.69 6.56
N ILE A 514 20.59 19.65 5.75
CA ILE A 514 21.17 19.69 4.41
C ILE A 514 20.14 19.23 3.41
N VAL A 515 20.14 19.87 2.25
CA VAL A 515 19.51 19.26 1.08
C VAL A 515 20.44 19.26 -0.12
N PHE A 516 20.70 18.06 -0.63
CA PHE A 516 21.51 17.81 -1.81
C PHE A 516 20.67 17.90 -3.07
N ILE A 517 21.07 18.76 -4.00
CA ILE A 517 20.35 19.06 -5.24
C ILE A 517 21.24 18.80 -6.45
N ALA A 518 20.65 18.22 -7.49
CA ALA A 518 21.23 18.14 -8.83
C ALA A 518 20.22 18.67 -9.85
N ASP A 519 20.61 19.67 -10.64
CA ASP A 519 19.75 20.28 -11.67
C ASP A 519 20.39 20.21 -13.06
N PHE A 520 19.55 20.34 -14.09
CA PHE A 520 19.96 20.18 -15.48
C PHE A 520 20.43 21.50 -16.11
N PRO A 521 21.33 21.44 -17.10
CA PRO A 521 21.82 22.62 -17.82
C PRO A 521 20.70 23.52 -18.35
N GLY A 522 20.86 24.83 -18.15
CA GLY A 522 19.91 25.85 -18.63
C GLY A 522 18.61 25.94 -17.84
N LEU A 523 18.48 25.20 -16.74
CA LEU A 523 17.41 25.37 -15.77
C LEU A 523 17.88 26.14 -14.53
N HIS A 524 16.92 26.57 -13.72
CA HIS A 524 17.20 27.22 -12.44
C HIS A 524 16.20 26.79 -11.37
N LEU A 525 16.66 26.75 -10.12
CA LEU A 525 15.79 26.61 -8.95
C LEU A 525 15.53 27.99 -8.35
N GLU A 526 14.27 28.41 -8.35
CA GLU A 526 13.81 29.56 -7.57
C GLU A 526 13.38 29.07 -6.19
N ASN A 527 13.96 29.63 -5.15
CA ASN A 527 13.61 29.28 -3.77
C ASN A 527 13.56 30.53 -2.89
N PHE A 528 12.73 30.48 -1.85
CA PHE A 528 12.61 31.54 -0.85
C PHE A 528 13.25 31.07 0.44
N VAL A 529 14.20 31.85 0.97
CA VAL A 529 14.81 31.56 2.28
C VAL A 529 13.95 32.22 3.36
N SER A 530 13.21 31.44 4.15
CA SER A 530 12.44 31.99 5.28
C SER A 530 13.36 32.68 6.29
N GLU A 531 12.85 33.70 6.97
CA GLU A 531 13.54 34.35 8.09
C GLU A 531 13.82 33.39 9.25
N ASP A 532 13.03 32.31 9.37
CA ASP A 532 13.25 31.23 10.33
C ASP A 532 14.51 30.41 10.06
N LEU A 533 15.05 30.46 8.83
CA LEU A 533 16.22 29.70 8.43
C LEU A 533 17.48 30.54 8.62
N GLY A 534 18.23 30.23 9.68
CA GLY A 534 19.48 30.88 10.00
C GLY A 534 20.67 30.25 9.29
N ASN A 535 21.67 31.09 8.99
CA ASN A 535 22.95 30.69 8.40
C ASN A 535 22.81 29.88 7.09
N THR A 536 21.77 30.15 6.31
CA THR A 536 21.51 29.49 5.03
C THR A 536 22.64 29.79 4.04
N SER A 537 23.21 28.73 3.48
CA SER A 537 24.27 28.83 2.48
C SER A 537 24.06 27.81 1.37
N VAL A 538 24.59 28.15 0.19
CA VAL A 538 24.69 27.26 -0.96
C VAL A 538 26.14 26.94 -1.18
N GLN A 539 26.46 25.65 -1.29
CA GLN A 539 27.79 25.17 -1.62
C GLN A 539 27.75 24.29 -2.87
N VAL A 540 28.66 24.54 -3.81
CA VAL A 540 28.75 23.76 -5.05
C VAL A 540 29.59 22.51 -4.81
N LEU A 541 29.02 21.35 -5.11
CA LEU A 541 29.68 20.04 -4.97
C LEU A 541 30.31 19.59 -6.28
N GLN A 542 29.67 19.88 -7.40
CA GLN A 542 30.16 19.55 -8.75
C GLN A 542 29.51 20.48 -9.78
N GLY A 543 30.26 20.89 -10.80
CA GLY A 543 29.77 21.77 -11.86
C GLY A 543 29.91 23.26 -11.50
N GLN A 544 29.07 24.09 -12.11
CA GLN A 544 29.09 25.54 -11.96
C GLN A 544 27.66 26.07 -11.87
N VAL A 545 27.40 26.96 -10.92
CA VAL A 545 26.10 27.60 -10.75
C VAL A 545 26.23 29.11 -10.67
N THR A 546 25.22 29.82 -11.16
CA THR A 546 25.09 31.26 -10.95
C THR A 546 23.92 31.51 -10.02
N VAL A 547 24.17 32.18 -8.89
CA VAL A 547 23.17 32.56 -7.90
C VAL A 547 22.77 34.01 -8.15
N GLU A 548 21.52 34.22 -8.53
CA GLU A 548 20.88 35.53 -8.64
C GLU A 548 20.11 35.83 -7.35
N ILE A 549 20.42 36.94 -6.69
CA ILE A 549 19.61 37.47 -5.58
C ILE A 549 18.59 38.42 -6.19
N THR A 550 17.32 38.01 -6.20
CA THR A 550 16.25 38.68 -6.98
C THR A 550 16.06 40.15 -6.56
N GLU A 551 16.22 40.45 -5.27
CA GLU A 551 16.05 41.79 -4.72
C GLU A 551 17.23 42.72 -5.02
N GLU A 552 18.45 42.19 -5.08
CA GLU A 552 19.66 42.96 -5.37
C GLU A 552 19.94 43.06 -6.88
N ASN A 553 19.29 42.22 -7.69
CA ASN A 553 19.53 42.06 -9.12
C ASN A 553 21.03 41.83 -9.44
N LYS A 554 21.69 41.04 -8.58
CA LYS A 554 23.12 40.69 -8.68
C LYS A 554 23.28 39.18 -8.87
N ASN A 555 24.21 38.84 -9.76
CA ASN A 555 24.55 37.47 -10.10
C ASN A 555 25.95 37.13 -9.59
N TYR A 556 26.06 36.02 -8.88
CA TYR A 556 27.30 35.50 -8.33
C TYR A 556 27.55 34.12 -8.92
N THR A 557 28.69 33.93 -9.58
CA THR A 557 29.03 32.61 -10.14
C THR A 557 29.90 31.86 -9.15
N LEU A 558 29.48 30.63 -8.84
CA LEU A 558 30.16 29.74 -7.91
C LEU A 558 30.68 28.52 -8.66
N GLU A 559 31.94 28.21 -8.42
CA GLU A 559 32.62 27.01 -8.90
C GLU A 559 32.63 25.92 -7.84
N THR A 560 33.01 24.70 -8.25
CA THR A 560 33.09 23.53 -7.36
C THR A 560 33.93 23.82 -6.11
N GLY A 561 33.38 23.53 -4.93
CA GLY A 561 33.98 23.78 -3.62
C GLY A 561 33.73 25.17 -3.05
N GLN A 562 33.23 26.12 -3.85
CA GLN A 562 32.87 27.46 -3.38
C GLN A 562 31.51 27.44 -2.67
N GLN A 563 31.37 28.33 -1.69
CA GLN A 563 30.14 28.51 -0.92
C GLN A 563 29.75 29.99 -0.87
N MET A 564 28.45 30.23 -0.76
CA MET A 564 27.88 31.57 -0.64
C MET A 564 26.78 31.56 0.42
N LYS A 565 26.79 32.56 1.31
CA LYS A 565 25.67 32.80 2.22
C LYS A 565 24.54 33.49 1.50
N LEU A 566 23.32 33.04 1.76
CA LEU A 566 22.12 33.63 1.20
C LEU A 566 21.47 34.60 2.20
N PRO A 567 20.92 35.73 1.73
CA PRO A 567 20.12 36.61 2.57
C PRO A 567 18.83 35.91 3.00
N HIS A 568 18.37 36.20 4.21
CA HIS A 568 17.08 35.72 4.72
C HIS A 568 15.94 36.59 4.20
N GLY A 569 14.73 36.03 4.13
CA GLY A 569 13.52 36.76 3.73
C GLY A 569 13.47 37.14 2.25
N ALA A 570 14.36 36.58 1.42
CA ALA A 570 14.52 36.95 0.01
C ALA A 570 14.42 35.74 -0.92
N TYR A 571 14.04 36.00 -2.17
CA TYR A 571 14.08 35.02 -3.26
C TYR A 571 15.45 35.00 -3.93
N HIS A 572 15.95 33.80 -4.19
CA HIS A 572 17.13 33.59 -5.02
C HIS A 572 16.85 32.56 -6.12
N LYS A 573 17.59 32.70 -7.23
CA LYS A 573 17.57 31.75 -8.33
C LYS A 573 18.96 31.15 -8.49
N VAL A 574 19.06 29.83 -8.46
CA VAL A 574 20.31 29.11 -8.73
C VAL A 574 20.23 28.54 -10.14
N TYR A 575 20.98 29.13 -11.07
CA TYR A 575 21.06 28.70 -12.47
C TYR A 575 22.17 27.66 -12.64
N THR A 576 21.86 26.59 -13.35
CA THR A 576 22.86 25.61 -13.79
C THR A 576 23.48 26.08 -15.10
N VAL A 577 24.74 26.50 -15.04
CA VAL A 577 25.47 27.09 -16.18
C VAL A 577 26.52 26.15 -16.80
N SER A 578 26.81 25.02 -16.17
CA SER A 578 27.73 24.02 -16.72
C SER A 578 27.12 23.23 -17.90
N GLU A 579 27.99 22.61 -18.70
CA GLU A 579 27.57 21.72 -19.81
C GLU A 579 26.84 20.46 -19.31
N GLY A 580 27.22 19.96 -18.14
CA GLY A 580 26.56 18.84 -17.45
C GLY A 580 25.73 19.31 -16.25
N PRO A 581 25.07 18.39 -15.53
CA PRO A 581 24.29 18.74 -14.34
C PRO A 581 25.19 19.36 -13.26
N SER A 582 24.69 20.40 -12.61
CA SER A 582 25.34 20.98 -11.43
C SER A 582 24.77 20.39 -10.16
N CYS A 583 25.66 19.98 -9.27
CA CYS A 583 25.33 19.46 -7.96
C CYS A 583 25.72 20.48 -6.91
N TYR A 584 24.80 20.82 -6.03
CA TYR A 584 25.02 21.76 -4.95
C TYR A 584 24.19 21.35 -3.74
N MET A 585 24.53 21.87 -2.57
CA MET A 585 23.77 21.64 -1.36
C MET A 585 23.35 22.93 -0.70
N TYR A 586 22.15 22.92 -0.14
CA TYR A 586 21.72 23.92 0.83
C TYR A 586 22.09 23.44 2.22
N VAL A 587 22.75 24.29 2.99
CA VAL A 587 23.03 24.07 4.41
C VAL A 587 22.34 25.19 5.17
N TYR A 588 21.43 24.83 6.08
CA TYR A 588 20.69 25.81 6.88
C TYR A 588 20.42 25.27 8.29
N VAL A 589 20.16 26.20 9.22
CA VAL A 589 19.74 25.87 10.59
C VAL A 589 18.34 26.40 10.78
N ASN A 590 17.40 25.53 11.14
CA ASN A 590 16.05 25.97 11.52
C ASN A 590 16.10 26.64 12.90
N THR A 591 16.26 27.96 12.93
CA THR A 591 16.47 28.73 14.17
C THR A 591 15.25 28.70 15.06
N THR A 592 14.06 28.73 14.47
CA THR A 592 12.78 28.64 15.20
C THR A 592 12.64 27.28 15.88
N GLU A 593 12.98 26.18 15.20
CA GLU A 593 12.99 24.85 15.82
C GLU A 593 14.06 24.71 16.90
N ALA A 594 15.28 25.19 16.64
CA ALA A 594 16.37 25.16 17.61
C ALA A 594 16.03 25.94 18.89
N ALA A 595 15.48 27.16 18.76
CA ALA A 595 15.01 27.97 19.88
C ALA A 595 13.86 27.29 20.63
N LEU A 596 12.92 26.66 19.90
CA LEU A 596 11.83 25.92 20.50
C LEU A 596 12.33 24.71 21.32
N GLN A 597 13.29 23.95 20.79
CA GLN A 597 13.90 22.83 21.49
C GLN A 597 14.62 23.30 22.76
N GLN A 598 15.38 24.39 22.71
CA GLN A 598 16.04 24.98 23.89
C GLN A 598 15.02 25.41 24.95
N ASN A 599 13.95 26.09 24.54
CA ASN A 599 12.86 26.49 25.43
C ASN A 599 12.19 25.27 26.07
N PHE A 600 11.94 24.20 25.32
CA PHE A 600 11.37 22.96 25.85
C PHE A 600 12.30 22.28 26.86
N THR A 601 13.60 22.21 26.59
CA THR A 601 14.59 21.68 27.54
C THR A 601 14.63 22.50 28.83
N ARG A 602 14.57 23.84 28.71
CA ARG A 602 14.49 24.74 29.87
C ARG A 602 13.22 24.52 30.68
N LEU A 603 12.06 24.44 30.02
CA LEU A 603 10.76 24.21 30.68
C LEU A 603 10.73 22.85 31.39
N LEU A 604 11.29 21.79 30.78
CA LEU A 604 11.47 20.48 31.42
C LEU A 604 12.32 20.59 32.68
N GLY A 605 13.49 21.24 32.60
CA GLY A 605 14.37 21.41 33.75
C GLY A 605 13.75 22.22 34.90
N ILE A 606 12.93 23.24 34.59
CA ILE A 606 12.15 23.97 35.60
C ILE A 606 11.12 23.04 36.24
N GLN A 607 10.35 22.31 35.43
CA GLN A 607 9.33 21.39 35.93
C GLN A 607 9.91 20.28 36.82
N GLU A 608 11.08 19.74 36.48
CA GLU A 608 11.79 18.77 37.31
C GLU A 608 12.25 19.37 38.64
N ARG A 609 12.79 20.58 38.65
CA ARG A 609 13.20 21.27 39.88
C ARG A 609 12.02 21.59 40.80
N VAL A 610 10.88 21.99 40.23
CA VAL A 610 9.62 22.19 40.95
C VAL A 610 9.14 20.87 41.55
N ARG A 611 9.14 19.79 40.76
CA ARG A 611 8.72 18.45 41.21
C ARG A 611 9.61 17.90 42.32
N ASN A 612 10.90 18.17 42.26
CA ASN A 612 11.88 17.72 43.26
C ASN A 612 11.95 18.65 44.49
N GLY A 613 11.18 19.75 44.52
CA GLY A 613 11.15 20.70 45.63
C GLY A 613 12.43 21.53 45.79
N THR A 614 13.29 21.57 44.77
CA THR A 614 14.58 22.29 44.77
C THR A 614 14.47 23.72 44.28
N GLU A 615 13.32 24.11 43.72
CA GLU A 615 13.07 25.49 43.28
C GLU A 615 12.62 26.35 44.45
N THR A 616 13.48 27.27 44.90
CA THR A 616 13.24 28.13 46.07
C THR A 616 12.62 29.49 45.72
N GLU A 617 12.56 29.84 44.43
CA GLU A 617 12.00 31.11 43.94
C GLU A 617 10.55 30.93 43.46
N PRO A 618 9.66 31.90 43.71
CA PRO A 618 8.29 31.86 43.19
C PRO A 618 8.29 31.98 41.66
N LEU A 619 7.63 31.03 40.99
CA LEU A 619 7.53 31.01 39.53
C LEU A 619 6.73 32.22 39.00
N PRO A 620 7.16 32.82 37.88
CA PRO A 620 6.37 33.81 37.15
C PRO A 620 4.95 33.29 36.83
N PRO A 621 3.94 34.19 36.74
CA PRO A 621 2.55 33.80 36.50
C PRO A 621 2.35 32.97 35.22
N GLU A 622 3.17 33.23 34.19
CA GLU A 622 3.16 32.51 32.90
C GLU A 622 3.59 31.04 33.01
N LEU A 623 4.38 30.70 34.04
CA LEU A 623 4.91 29.35 34.27
C LEU A 623 4.15 28.59 35.37
N LEU A 624 3.18 29.23 36.05
CA LEU A 624 2.25 28.57 36.99
C LEU A 624 1.56 27.32 36.40
N PRO A 625 1.19 27.28 35.10
CA PRO A 625 0.65 26.07 34.47
C PRO A 625 1.54 24.83 34.57
N LEU A 626 2.85 24.97 34.78
CA LEU A 626 3.79 23.85 34.94
C LEU A 626 3.64 23.16 36.30
N ILE A 627 3.07 23.85 37.30
CA ILE A 627 2.84 23.35 38.67
C ILE A 627 1.56 22.53 38.74
N ALA A 628 0.57 22.84 37.88
CA ALA A 628 -0.72 22.15 37.87
C ALA A 628 -0.52 20.65 37.56
N THR A 629 -0.71 19.84 38.59
CA THR A 629 -0.52 18.39 38.57
C THR A 629 -1.59 17.70 37.73
N ASP A 630 -1.09 16.67 37.04
CA ASP A 630 -1.67 15.58 36.22
C ASP A 630 -3.18 15.27 36.09
N ASP A 631 -4.12 15.87 36.82
CA ASP A 631 -5.45 15.25 36.99
C ASP A 631 -6.70 16.13 36.77
N GLN A 632 -6.58 17.37 36.30
CA GLN A 632 -7.77 18.16 35.95
C GLN A 632 -7.70 18.63 34.51
N GLY A 633 -8.67 18.17 33.72
CA GLY A 633 -8.93 18.60 32.34
C GLY A 633 -9.39 20.06 32.22
N SER A 634 -8.97 20.93 33.13
CA SER A 634 -9.09 22.37 32.94
C SER A 634 -8.10 22.76 31.84
N GLU A 635 -8.62 23.44 30.81
CA GLU A 635 -7.81 24.21 29.89
C GLU A 635 -7.05 25.23 30.72
N VAL A 636 -5.82 24.87 31.12
CA VAL A 636 -4.94 25.84 31.74
C VAL A 636 -4.64 26.86 30.66
N ASN A 637 -5.30 28.01 30.76
CA ASN A 637 -5.11 29.19 29.91
C ASN A 637 -3.70 29.74 30.15
N ALA A 638 -2.69 29.02 29.66
CA ALA A 638 -1.34 29.53 29.54
C ALA A 638 -1.40 30.67 28.51
N THR A 639 -1.07 31.88 28.97
CA THR A 639 -0.99 33.07 28.11
C THR A 639 0.19 32.99 27.15
N ASP A 640 1.25 32.26 27.52
CA ASP A 640 2.41 32.03 26.66
C ASP A 640 2.16 30.87 25.66
N PRO A 641 2.23 31.13 24.34
CA PRO A 641 2.05 30.11 23.30
C PRO A 641 3.09 28.98 23.37
N VAL A 642 4.32 29.24 23.82
CA VAL A 642 5.39 28.23 23.93
C VAL A 642 5.07 27.26 25.07
N VAL A 643 4.60 27.78 26.22
CA VAL A 643 4.14 26.97 27.35
C VAL A 643 2.90 26.16 26.97
N GLN A 644 1.95 26.76 26.25
CA GLN A 644 0.77 26.04 25.74
C GLN A 644 1.17 24.89 24.80
N LEU A 645 2.08 25.13 23.87
CA LEU A 645 2.60 24.12 22.95
C LEU A 645 3.35 23.02 23.70
N PHE A 646 4.16 23.39 24.70
CA PHE A 646 4.87 22.46 25.58
C PHE A 646 3.90 21.54 26.35
N LEU A 647 2.89 22.11 27.01
CA LEU A 647 1.87 21.35 27.73
C LEU A 647 1.07 20.43 26.79
N ARG A 648 0.72 20.91 25.59
CA ARG A 648 0.06 20.08 24.57
C ARG A 648 0.95 18.90 24.14
N ARG A 649 2.25 19.13 23.95
CA ARG A 649 3.23 18.07 23.65
C ARG A 649 3.33 17.07 24.80
N GLN A 650 3.38 17.52 26.06
CA GLN A 650 3.40 16.64 27.23
C GLN A 650 2.13 15.79 27.35
N ARG A 651 0.94 16.40 27.17
CA ARG A 651 -0.33 15.64 27.17
C ARG A 651 -0.31 14.57 26.08
N ARG A 652 0.13 14.92 24.86
CA ARG A 652 0.28 13.96 23.77
C ARG A 652 1.24 12.83 24.12
N MET A 653 2.39 13.13 24.74
CA MET A 653 3.34 12.10 25.18
C MET A 653 2.76 11.23 26.31
N LYS A 654 2.07 11.81 27.29
CA LYS A 654 1.37 11.07 28.35
C LYS A 654 0.26 10.19 27.80
N GLU A 655 -0.52 10.69 26.85
CA GLU A 655 -1.52 9.88 26.14
C GLU A 655 -0.85 8.72 25.42
N VAL A 656 0.19 8.96 24.61
CA VAL A 656 0.94 7.91 23.90
C VAL A 656 1.50 6.88 24.88
N LYS A 657 2.09 7.33 26.00
CA LYS A 657 2.58 6.47 27.06
C LYS A 657 1.45 5.64 27.68
N LYS A 658 0.32 6.26 28.03
CA LYS A 658 -0.90 5.58 28.48
C LYS A 658 -1.41 4.59 27.43
N ARG A 659 -1.33 4.91 26.12
CA ARG A 659 -1.71 3.96 25.06
C ARG A 659 -0.76 2.76 24.99
N ARG A 660 0.54 2.98 25.21
CA ARG A 660 1.57 1.92 25.25
C ARG A 660 1.44 1.06 26.51
N GLU A 661 1.16 1.66 27.67
CA GLU A 661 1.00 0.96 28.95
C GLU A 661 -0.41 0.39 29.15
N ALA A 662 -1.36 0.72 28.27
CA ALA A 662 -2.74 0.23 28.33
C ALA A 662 -2.79 -1.30 28.31
N ASN A 663 -3.54 -1.84 29.27
CA ASN A 663 -3.81 -3.27 29.37
C ASN A 663 -4.55 -3.79 28.14
N VAL A 664 -4.45 -5.10 27.90
CA VAL A 664 -5.08 -5.78 26.75
C VAL A 664 -6.58 -5.46 26.66
N MET A 665 -7.28 -5.37 27.80
CA MET A 665 -8.71 -5.05 27.85
C MET A 665 -9.02 -3.63 27.36
N GLU A 666 -8.21 -2.64 27.72
CA GLU A 666 -8.42 -1.25 27.29
C GLU A 666 -8.08 -1.09 25.80
N ARG A 667 -7.05 -1.79 25.31
CA ARG A 667 -6.74 -1.86 23.87
C ARG A 667 -7.90 -2.52 23.11
N LEU A 668 -8.44 -3.62 23.62
CA LEU A 668 -9.58 -4.31 23.04
C LEU A 668 -10.82 -3.41 23.02
N ASN A 669 -11.11 -2.71 24.12
CA ASN A 669 -12.25 -1.78 24.19
C ASN A 669 -12.13 -0.63 23.19
N ARG A 670 -10.94 -0.01 23.07
CA ARG A 670 -10.72 1.03 22.05
C ARG A 670 -10.86 0.49 20.63
N PHE A 671 -10.33 -0.70 20.38
CA PHE A 671 -10.49 -1.38 19.10
C PHE A 671 -11.96 -1.65 18.79
N THR A 672 -12.72 -2.23 19.72
CA THR A 672 -14.15 -2.54 19.52
C THR A 672 -14.98 -1.29 19.31
N VAL A 673 -14.76 -0.22 20.08
CA VAL A 673 -15.44 1.06 19.90
C VAL A 673 -15.16 1.66 18.52
N LYS A 674 -13.89 1.69 18.09
CA LYS A 674 -13.51 2.19 16.76
C LYS A 674 -14.15 1.36 15.65
N LYS A 675 -14.13 0.02 15.76
CA LYS A 675 -14.74 -0.87 14.75
C LYS A 675 -16.26 -0.77 14.75
N TYR A 676 -16.89 -0.64 15.92
CA TYR A 676 -18.33 -0.41 16.03
C TYR A 676 -18.75 0.88 15.34
N TYR A 677 -18.03 1.99 15.56
CA TYR A 677 -18.29 3.26 14.88
C TYR A 677 -18.24 3.11 13.35
N LEU A 678 -17.16 2.51 12.83
CA LEU A 678 -16.98 2.29 11.39
C LEU A 678 -18.13 1.48 10.78
N LEU A 679 -18.50 0.37 11.43
CA LEU A 679 -19.58 -0.50 10.96
C LEU A 679 -20.95 0.18 11.07
N ARG A 680 -21.24 0.86 12.18
CA ARG A 680 -22.48 1.61 12.37
C ARG A 680 -22.63 2.70 11.30
N ARG A 681 -21.59 3.52 11.12
CA ARG A 681 -21.60 4.61 10.13
C ARG A 681 -21.79 4.07 8.73
N GLY A 682 -21.01 3.05 8.34
CA GLY A 682 -21.16 2.40 7.03
C GLY A 682 -22.55 1.83 6.79
N PHE A 683 -23.15 1.17 7.79
CA PHE A 683 -24.52 0.66 7.71
C PHE A 683 -25.56 1.78 7.54
N LEU A 684 -25.46 2.85 8.34
CA LEU A 684 -26.41 3.97 8.28
C LEU A 684 -26.31 4.72 6.94
N MET A 685 -25.08 5.05 6.50
CA MET A 685 -24.88 5.73 5.21
C MET A 685 -25.36 4.88 4.04
N THR A 686 -25.11 3.57 4.07
CA THR A 686 -25.63 2.63 3.07
C THR A 686 -27.17 2.59 3.10
N SER A 687 -27.77 2.57 4.28
CA SER A 687 -29.24 2.55 4.43
C SER A 687 -29.88 3.83 3.89
N ILE A 688 -29.27 4.99 4.14
CA ILE A 688 -29.68 6.28 3.59
C ILE A 688 -29.62 6.22 2.06
N ALA A 689 -28.50 5.77 1.49
CA ALA A 689 -28.32 5.67 0.04
C ALA A 689 -29.32 4.72 -0.62
N LEU A 690 -29.53 3.53 -0.06
CA LEU A 690 -30.50 2.56 -0.60
C LEU A 690 -31.94 3.09 -0.52
N ARG A 691 -32.29 3.82 0.54
CA ARG A 691 -33.58 4.51 0.61
C ARG A 691 -33.70 5.58 -0.47
N ASN A 692 -32.67 6.40 -0.67
CA ASN A 692 -32.67 7.45 -1.71
C ASN A 692 -32.87 6.85 -3.11
N LEU A 693 -32.26 5.70 -3.40
CA LEU A 693 -32.48 4.97 -4.67
C LEU A 693 -33.91 4.43 -4.81
N ALA A 694 -34.52 3.97 -3.72
CA ALA A 694 -35.85 3.36 -3.75
C ALA A 694 -36.99 4.39 -3.79
N PHE A 695 -36.86 5.51 -3.08
CA PHE A 695 -37.94 6.46 -2.85
C PHE A 695 -37.64 7.89 -3.33
N GLY A 696 -36.43 8.14 -3.85
CA GLY A 696 -35.96 9.47 -4.24
C GLY A 696 -35.27 10.23 -3.11
N LEU A 697 -34.63 11.34 -3.48
CA LEU A 697 -33.89 12.20 -2.54
C LEU A 697 -34.88 12.96 -1.63
N PRO A 698 -34.73 12.88 -0.30
CA PRO A 698 -35.50 13.72 0.63
C PRO A 698 -35.02 15.18 0.59
N PRO A 699 -35.74 16.11 1.24
CA PRO A 699 -35.28 17.48 1.42
C PRO A 699 -33.88 17.56 2.07
N VAL A 700 -33.07 18.55 1.67
CA VAL A 700 -31.66 18.69 2.06
C VAL A 700 -31.47 18.75 3.58
N ASP A 701 -32.38 19.43 4.30
CA ASP A 701 -32.32 19.52 5.77
C ASP A 701 -32.46 18.16 6.45
N GLN A 702 -33.37 17.32 5.93
CA GLN A 702 -33.55 15.97 6.43
C GLN A 702 -32.32 15.12 6.15
N LEU A 703 -31.79 15.17 4.92
CA LEU A 703 -30.58 14.43 4.56
C LEU A 703 -29.38 14.83 5.43
N THR A 704 -29.24 16.14 5.69
CA THR A 704 -28.15 16.68 6.52
C THR A 704 -28.23 16.16 7.96
N ARG A 705 -29.43 16.12 8.56
CA ARG A 705 -29.63 15.56 9.91
C ARG A 705 -29.31 14.07 9.98
N GLU A 706 -29.71 13.31 8.96
CA GLU A 706 -29.44 11.87 8.88
C GLU A 706 -27.94 11.57 8.75
N VAL A 707 -27.23 12.33 7.91
CA VAL A 707 -25.77 12.23 7.77
C VAL A 707 -25.07 12.65 9.07
N ALA A 708 -25.53 13.71 9.75
CA ALA A 708 -24.99 14.13 11.05
C ALA A 708 -25.16 13.03 12.12
N PHE A 709 -26.33 12.37 12.15
CA PHE A 709 -26.59 11.24 13.04
C PHE A 709 -25.72 10.02 12.72
N ALA A 710 -25.48 9.74 11.43
CA ALA A 710 -24.56 8.70 11.01
C ALA A 710 -23.12 8.99 11.47
N ASN A 711 -22.69 10.25 11.42
CA ASN A 711 -21.37 10.70 11.84
C ASN A 711 -21.15 10.74 13.36
N MET A 712 -22.20 10.58 14.18
CA MET A 712 -22.18 10.83 15.63
C MET A 712 -21.67 12.24 15.99
N LYS A 713 -21.92 13.23 15.11
CA LYS A 713 -21.74 14.63 15.49
C LYS A 713 -22.92 15.00 16.39
N GLU A 714 -22.65 15.56 17.56
CA GLU A 714 -23.71 16.19 18.36
C GLU A 714 -24.42 17.25 17.50
N PRO A 715 -25.74 17.44 17.67
CA PRO A 715 -26.43 18.52 16.97
C PRO A 715 -25.79 19.85 17.37
N LEU A 716 -25.20 20.53 16.38
CA LEU A 716 -24.46 21.78 16.48
C LEU A 716 -25.08 22.75 17.50
N GLN A 717 -24.40 22.93 18.64
CA GLN A 717 -24.45 24.17 19.40
C GLN A 717 -23.31 25.06 18.93
N GLU A 718 -23.65 26.31 18.62
CA GLU A 718 -22.75 27.36 18.14
C GLU A 718 -21.55 27.54 19.09
N ALA A 719 -20.32 27.31 18.61
CA ALA A 719 -19.12 28.10 18.89
C ALA A 719 -17.85 27.47 18.28
N ASN A 720 -17.02 28.34 17.71
CA ASN A 720 -15.65 28.17 17.23
C ASN A 720 -15.42 27.51 15.86
N GLN A 721 -15.23 28.41 14.88
CA GLN A 721 -14.89 28.15 13.48
C GLN A 721 -13.40 27.83 13.23
N ASP A 722 -12.56 27.67 14.27
CA ASP A 722 -11.15 27.30 14.07
C ASP A 722 -10.82 25.96 14.73
N GLY A 723 -10.72 24.93 13.88
CA GLY A 723 -10.06 23.66 14.23
C GLY A 723 -10.94 22.42 14.09
N PRO A 724 -11.15 21.93 12.86
CA PRO A 724 -11.09 20.48 12.68
C PRO A 724 -10.51 20.10 11.30
N LEU A 725 -9.24 20.43 11.03
CA LEU A 725 -8.58 20.02 9.77
C LEU A 725 -7.13 19.52 9.94
N LYS A 726 -6.64 19.31 11.17
CA LYS A 726 -5.22 18.94 11.38
C LYS A 726 -4.94 17.62 12.11
N GLU A 727 -5.93 16.79 12.46
CA GLU A 727 -5.67 15.59 13.29
C GLU A 727 -5.64 14.22 12.59
N GLU A 728 -5.76 14.11 11.26
CA GLU A 728 -5.62 12.78 10.59
C GLU A 728 -4.61 12.71 9.43
N ALA A 729 -3.84 13.77 9.14
CA ALA A 729 -2.85 13.75 8.06
C ALA A 729 -1.44 13.22 8.46
N GLY A 730 -1.25 12.75 9.70
CA GLY A 730 0.07 12.49 10.29
C GLY A 730 0.50 11.04 10.47
N HIS A 731 -0.16 10.06 9.83
CA HIS A 731 0.23 8.65 9.93
C HIS A 731 0.15 7.93 8.56
N GLY A 732 0.63 8.58 7.51
CA GLY A 732 0.71 8.02 6.15
C GLY A 732 2.13 7.83 5.61
N GLU A 733 3.16 8.26 6.34
CA GLU A 733 4.57 8.12 5.95
C GLU A 733 5.34 7.52 7.14
N LEU A 734 5.17 6.21 7.32
CA LEU A 734 6.14 5.29 7.92
C LEU A 734 5.99 3.91 7.25
#